data_AF-A0A3D2RGB4-F1
#
_entry.id   AF-A0A3D2RGB4-F1
#
_cell.length_a   1.000
_cell.length_b   1.000
_cell.length_c   1.000
_cell.angle_alpha   90.00
_cell.angle_beta   90.00
_cell.angle_gamma   90.00
#
_symmetry.space_group_name_H-M   'P 1'
#
loop_
_entity.id
_entity.type
_entity.pdbx_description
1 polymer ?
#
loop_
_entity_poly.entity_id
_entity_poly.type
_entity_poly.pdbx_seq_one_letter_code
_entity_poly.pdbx_strand_id
1 'polypeptide(L)'
;GRVHAERPSRGSAAYFGFRRALGLARRAIKIDSTYAPAYLLLGELYERFQEDHAKAVESYLKYVTLEPENAEGLYYFGLALVQAGEYDKIDQHIAPFVEVHPDQERLMPLVAMGYFYLERYEVALELFERYLQRIPDEERGLYTDISLVASEKEMHAFRSIEDPAARDIFLNSFWLRRDSDILTSINERIIEHYRRVWYARTYFSRRADPWDRRGEVYIRYGEPDFRSRSSNRQLIVSPAVETVRTRMAVDMYGSEASYLTFTGPVFPIRKARDPTGGDQAVPRATLLPDDLEQDVSLDLDASESSPGESQSYPDLDLGLEATGPYDFAGNPNLKLNFADYGPVTLTDESETVPWETWTYTQLFRGVEFTFTDEIGTGHFDFAPIPPVPSGDNKIANSARMMQYAPGVLYQRASAESPDYYRPGPMSEPLNFFYDYGVFQSEGGGSRLEVYYGVPPSEVQVLKTDTGHLIQVESAVALANADHTSILRRGDLFSYVNQAEFNRERGMFVPDQLELESPPGKYTLQVKLKDALSGKVGIFKQSVEIPDYAGESLKLSSILLASSVGESGVNPRFKKGDVWVTPMPTRTFSQTQTTNAFFEIYNLLKDEFGQTHYKIQYRVRFSSKGSVGLAGMLTSGVRAIMRRGKPEVQVTFEQTGSESFSREYVELDLGNARSGINDLEVTVTDLVSATTASEETVFFFRDGKE
;
A
#
# COMPACT_ATOMS: atom_id res chain seq x y z
N GLY A 1 42.20 -16.80 9.39
CA GLY A 1 40.75 -16.58 9.56
C GLY A 1 40.14 -16.08 8.28
N ARG A 2 40.45 -14.85 7.88
CA ARG A 2 39.91 -14.17 6.68
C ARG A 2 40.07 -14.95 5.36
N VAL A 3 41.21 -15.61 5.14
CA VAL A 3 41.56 -16.30 3.87
C VAL A 3 40.65 -17.48 3.49
N HIS A 4 39.87 -18.06 4.43
CA HIS A 4 38.98 -19.20 4.12
C HIS A 4 37.50 -18.83 4.01
N ALA A 5 37.12 -17.56 4.21
CA ALA A 5 35.75 -17.08 4.07
C ALA A 5 35.48 -16.36 2.73
N GLU A 6 36.50 -16.19 1.89
CA GLU A 6 36.40 -15.45 0.62
C GLU A 6 35.64 -16.20 -0.49
N ARG A 7 35.40 -17.51 -0.31
CA ARG A 7 34.62 -18.31 -1.27
C ARG A 7 33.30 -18.75 -0.65
N PRO A 8 32.14 -18.29 -1.17
CA PRO A 8 30.89 -19.00 -0.99
C PRO A 8 30.90 -20.26 -1.87
N SER A 9 31.92 -21.12 -1.77
CA SER A 9 31.87 -22.45 -2.36
C SER A 9 31.03 -23.31 -1.43
N ARG A 10 29.71 -23.30 -1.70
CA ARG A 10 28.68 -24.10 -1.04
C ARG A 10 29.08 -25.58 -1.04
N GLY A 11 29.22 -26.14 0.15
CA GLY A 11 29.59 -27.54 0.39
C GLY A 11 29.96 -27.77 1.86
N SER A 12 30.08 -29.04 2.27
CA SER A 12 30.44 -29.45 3.63
C SER A 12 31.70 -28.73 4.15
N ALA A 13 32.67 -28.43 3.29
CA ALA A 13 33.90 -27.69 3.63
C ALA A 13 33.66 -26.25 4.11
N ALA A 14 32.74 -25.51 3.49
CA ALA A 14 32.39 -24.15 3.94
C ALA A 14 31.65 -24.20 5.28
N TYR A 15 30.78 -25.18 5.48
CA TYR A 15 30.11 -25.43 6.75
C TYR A 15 31.11 -25.79 7.88
N PHE A 16 32.10 -26.64 7.59
CA PHE A 16 33.15 -26.96 8.55
C PHE A 16 34.06 -25.76 8.84
N GLY A 17 34.41 -24.97 7.81
CA GLY A 17 35.15 -23.72 7.95
C GLY A 17 34.42 -22.72 8.84
N PHE A 18 33.12 -22.55 8.59
CA PHE A 18 32.21 -21.74 9.41
C PHE A 18 32.21 -22.19 10.88
N ARG A 19 31.93 -23.47 11.15
CA ARG A 19 31.88 -23.99 12.52
C ARG A 19 33.21 -23.84 13.25
N ARG A 20 34.33 -24.03 12.54
CA ARG A 20 35.67 -23.82 13.09
C ARG A 20 35.91 -22.35 13.41
N ALA A 21 35.55 -21.43 12.52
CA ALA A 21 35.70 -19.99 12.74
C ALA A 21 34.86 -19.52 13.94
N LEU A 22 33.62 -19.98 14.06
CA LEU A 22 32.73 -19.69 15.19
C LEU A 22 33.34 -20.18 16.51
N GLY A 23 33.88 -21.40 16.53
CA GLY A 23 34.54 -21.96 17.71
C GLY A 23 35.80 -21.20 18.12
N LEU A 24 36.61 -20.77 17.15
CA LEU A 24 37.81 -19.98 17.39
C LEU A 24 37.49 -18.57 17.92
N ALA A 25 36.48 -17.90 17.36
CA ALA A 25 36.05 -16.58 17.81
C ALA A 25 35.55 -16.63 19.26
N ARG A 26 34.72 -17.61 19.61
CA ARG A 26 34.25 -17.81 21.00
C ARG A 26 35.38 -18.11 21.97
N ARG A 27 36.40 -18.89 21.54
CA ARG A 27 37.59 -19.14 22.36
C ARG A 27 38.43 -17.88 22.56
N ALA A 28 38.58 -17.05 21.53
CA ALA A 28 39.29 -15.78 21.64
C ALA A 28 38.62 -14.88 22.69
N ILE A 29 37.29 -14.73 22.65
CA ILE A 29 36.52 -13.96 23.64
C ILE A 29 36.66 -14.51 25.07
N LYS A 30 36.76 -15.84 25.22
CA LYS A 30 36.98 -16.46 26.53
C LYS A 30 38.39 -16.17 27.09
N ILE A 31 39.38 -16.00 26.22
CA ILE A 31 40.76 -15.68 26.61
C ILE A 31 40.89 -14.18 26.89
N ASP A 32 40.32 -13.36 26.02
CA ASP A 32 40.30 -11.90 26.11
C ASP A 32 38.94 -11.38 25.67
N SER A 33 38.13 -10.93 26.65
CA SER A 33 36.80 -10.37 26.41
C SER A 33 36.82 -8.97 25.79
N THR A 34 37.99 -8.35 25.64
CA THR A 34 38.18 -7.04 25.01
C THR A 34 38.79 -7.14 23.61
N TYR A 35 39.05 -8.35 23.11
CA TYR A 35 39.58 -8.56 21.77
C TYR A 35 38.51 -8.31 20.69
N ALA A 36 38.38 -7.04 20.29
CA ALA A 36 37.39 -6.55 19.35
C ALA A 36 37.30 -7.37 18.03
N PRO A 37 38.40 -7.77 17.36
CA PRO A 37 38.31 -8.52 16.11
C PRO A 37 37.56 -9.85 16.19
N ALA A 38 37.47 -10.48 17.38
CA ALA A 38 36.66 -11.68 17.54
C ALA A 38 35.16 -11.39 17.49
N TYR A 39 34.72 -10.24 18.01
CA TYR A 39 33.32 -9.80 17.92
C TYR A 39 32.93 -9.42 16.49
N LEU A 40 33.80 -8.71 15.76
CA LEU A 40 33.59 -8.43 14.33
C LEU A 40 33.40 -9.74 13.54
N LEU A 41 34.30 -10.71 13.76
CA LEU A 41 34.20 -12.01 13.11
C LEU A 41 32.92 -12.76 13.49
N LEU A 42 32.48 -12.70 14.75
CA LEU A 42 31.19 -13.28 15.15
C LEU A 42 30.02 -12.62 14.41
N GLY A 43 30.02 -11.29 14.30
CA GLY A 43 29.01 -10.55 13.55
C GLY A 43 28.93 -11.00 12.10
N GLU A 44 30.07 -11.05 11.40
CA GLU A 44 30.16 -11.52 10.00
C GLU A 44 29.69 -12.96 9.85
N LEU A 45 30.02 -13.83 10.82
CA LEU A 45 29.64 -15.24 10.79
C LEU A 45 28.13 -15.43 11.01
N TYR A 46 27.54 -14.71 11.98
CA TYR A 46 26.10 -14.77 12.23
C TYR A 46 25.30 -14.22 11.05
N GLU A 47 25.74 -13.11 10.47
CA GLU A 47 25.10 -12.48 9.30
C GLU A 47 25.17 -13.37 8.06
N ARG A 48 26.37 -13.83 7.66
CA ARG A 48 26.56 -14.55 6.38
C ARG A 48 26.11 -16.01 6.37
N PHE A 49 26.11 -16.68 7.51
CA PHE A 49 25.96 -18.15 7.54
C PHE A 49 24.79 -18.63 8.41
N GLN A 50 24.44 -17.91 9.47
CA GLN A 50 23.24 -18.24 10.26
C GLN A 50 22.05 -17.38 9.87
N GLU A 51 22.26 -16.25 9.19
CA GLU A 51 21.25 -15.22 8.95
C GLU A 51 20.53 -14.83 10.26
N ASP A 52 21.25 -14.93 11.37
CA ASP A 52 20.78 -14.58 12.71
C ASP A 52 21.15 -13.13 12.96
N HIS A 53 20.34 -12.23 12.39
CA HIS A 53 20.59 -10.78 12.42
C HIS A 53 20.64 -10.24 13.85
N ALA A 54 19.85 -10.79 14.77
CA ALA A 54 19.87 -10.42 16.19
C ALA A 54 21.24 -10.71 16.83
N LYS A 55 21.79 -11.93 16.67
CA LYS A 55 23.12 -12.25 17.19
C LYS A 55 24.24 -11.48 16.48
N ALA A 56 24.06 -11.17 15.20
CA ALA A 56 24.98 -10.32 14.47
C ALA A 56 25.01 -8.90 15.08
N VAL A 57 23.84 -8.29 15.31
CA VAL A 57 23.68 -7.00 15.98
C VAL A 57 24.34 -7.00 17.37
N GLU A 58 24.10 -8.01 18.21
CA GLU A 58 24.75 -8.11 19.53
C GLU A 58 26.29 -8.14 19.42
N SER A 59 26.81 -8.91 18.46
CA SER A 59 28.25 -9.07 18.26
C SER A 59 28.88 -7.77 17.74
N TYR A 60 28.27 -7.13 16.75
CA TYR A 60 28.72 -5.85 16.23
C TYR A 60 28.58 -4.72 17.24
N LEU A 61 27.53 -4.70 18.07
CA LEU A 61 27.39 -3.73 19.15
C LEU A 61 28.58 -3.83 20.13
N LYS A 62 28.98 -5.05 20.50
CA LYS A 62 30.20 -5.26 21.31
C LYS A 62 31.46 -4.78 20.59
N TYR A 63 31.55 -4.99 19.27
CA TYR A 63 32.68 -4.50 18.49
C TYR A 63 32.77 -2.98 18.49
N VAL A 64 31.70 -2.26 18.13
CA VAL A 64 31.70 -0.79 18.05
C VAL A 64 31.78 -0.12 19.43
N THR A 65 31.43 -0.84 20.50
CA THR A 65 31.68 -0.36 21.88
C THR A 65 33.18 -0.38 22.22
N LEU A 66 33.93 -1.35 21.68
CA LEU A 66 35.38 -1.46 21.90
C LEU A 66 36.19 -0.58 20.94
N GLU A 67 35.69 -0.39 19.72
CA GLU A 67 36.33 0.37 18.65
C GLU A 67 35.37 1.43 18.06
N PRO A 68 34.99 2.47 18.83
CA PRO A 68 33.94 3.44 18.44
C PRO A 68 34.31 4.31 17.24
N GLU A 69 35.61 4.50 16.97
CA GLU A 69 36.12 5.32 15.87
C GLU A 69 36.28 4.54 14.55
N ASN A 70 35.91 3.25 14.52
CA ASN A 70 36.06 2.42 13.34
C ASN A 70 34.81 2.52 12.43
N ALA A 71 34.90 3.38 11.41
CA ALA A 71 33.84 3.57 10.42
C ALA A 71 33.44 2.28 9.67
N GLU A 72 34.39 1.38 9.39
CA GLU A 72 34.10 0.10 8.74
C GLU A 72 33.28 -0.81 9.68
N GLY A 73 33.61 -0.80 10.98
CA GLY A 73 32.85 -1.47 12.03
C GLY A 73 31.42 -0.97 12.14
N LEU A 74 31.25 0.36 12.20
CA LEU A 74 29.95 1.03 12.22
C LEU A 74 29.13 0.72 10.97
N TYR A 75 29.78 0.62 9.80
CA TYR A 75 29.11 0.24 8.55
C TYR A 75 28.54 -1.18 8.63
N TYR A 76 29.33 -2.17 9.05
CA TYR A 76 28.84 -3.54 9.21
C TYR A 76 27.78 -3.67 10.31
N PHE A 77 27.91 -2.89 11.39
CA PHE A 77 26.88 -2.80 12.41
C PHE A 77 25.56 -2.26 11.83
N GLY A 78 25.62 -1.15 11.08
CA GLY A 78 24.46 -0.56 10.43
C GLY A 78 23.78 -1.50 9.43
N LEU A 79 24.56 -2.25 8.63
CA LEU A 79 24.01 -3.29 7.76
C LEU A 79 23.26 -4.38 8.53
N ALA A 80 23.78 -4.78 9.69
CA ALA A 80 23.11 -5.76 10.54
C ALA A 80 21.82 -5.19 11.17
N LEU A 81 21.84 -3.93 11.60
CA LEU A 81 20.65 -3.23 12.12
C LEU A 81 19.55 -3.12 11.07
N VAL A 82 19.90 -2.77 9.82
CA VAL A 82 18.95 -2.72 8.70
C VAL A 82 18.30 -4.09 8.45
N GLN A 83 19.09 -5.17 8.41
CA GLN A 83 18.55 -6.53 8.23
C GLN A 83 17.72 -7.00 9.43
N ALA A 84 18.00 -6.51 10.63
CA ALA A 84 17.22 -6.78 11.84
C ALA A 84 15.97 -5.89 11.97
N GLY A 85 15.85 -4.82 11.18
CA GLY A 85 14.79 -3.81 11.32
C GLY A 85 14.93 -2.90 12.55
N GLU A 86 16.11 -2.85 13.16
CA GLU A 86 16.39 -2.08 14.39
C GLU A 86 16.91 -0.66 14.06
N TYR A 87 16.05 0.13 13.43
CA TYR A 87 16.39 1.46 12.92
C TYR A 87 16.63 2.52 14.02
N ASP A 88 16.01 2.36 15.18
CA ASP A 88 16.20 3.22 16.36
C ASP A 88 17.66 3.21 16.85
N LYS A 89 18.32 2.06 16.77
CA LYS A 89 19.73 1.91 17.16
C LYS A 89 20.70 2.58 16.21
N ILE A 90 20.31 2.83 14.95
CA ILE A 90 21.14 3.58 14.00
C ILE A 90 21.27 5.03 14.49
N ASP A 91 20.16 5.64 14.92
CA ASP A 91 20.14 7.00 15.49
C ASP A 91 20.97 7.07 16.78
N GLN A 92 20.89 6.05 17.63
CA GLN A 92 21.63 6.02 18.91
C GLN A 92 23.15 5.84 18.75
N HIS A 93 23.60 5.03 17.77
CA HIS A 93 24.99 4.56 17.73
C HIS A 93 25.79 4.98 16.50
N ILE A 94 25.14 5.29 15.37
CA ILE A 94 25.82 5.60 14.10
C ILE A 94 25.64 7.07 13.73
N ALA A 95 24.45 7.64 13.92
CA ALA A 95 24.18 9.04 13.57
C ALA A 95 25.15 10.04 14.25
N PRO A 96 25.47 9.94 15.55
CA PRO A 96 26.39 10.87 16.20
C PRO A 96 27.80 10.82 15.61
N PHE A 97 28.25 9.65 15.16
CA PHE A 97 29.55 9.51 14.49
C PHE A 97 29.54 10.21 13.12
N VAL A 98 28.48 10.05 12.34
CA VAL A 98 28.35 10.71 11.02
C VAL A 98 28.23 12.24 11.13
N GLU A 99 27.63 12.74 12.21
CA GLU A 99 27.57 14.18 12.50
C GLU A 99 28.96 14.80 12.70
N VAL A 100 29.85 14.11 13.41
CA VAL A 100 31.23 14.56 13.67
C VAL A 100 32.16 14.26 12.49
N HIS A 101 31.87 13.22 11.70
CA HIS A 101 32.65 12.77 10.54
C HIS A 101 31.86 12.88 9.23
N PRO A 102 31.59 14.10 8.74
CA PRO A 102 30.78 14.33 7.54
C PRO A 102 31.47 13.87 6.23
N ASP A 103 32.72 13.39 6.31
CA ASP A 103 33.50 12.74 5.26
C ASP A 103 33.20 11.24 5.12
N GLN A 104 32.48 10.63 6.08
CA GLN A 104 32.15 9.19 6.06
C GLN A 104 30.88 8.93 5.24
N GLU A 105 30.95 9.21 3.95
CA GLU A 105 29.84 9.18 2.98
C GLU A 105 29.10 7.83 2.96
N ARG A 106 29.84 6.73 3.12
CA ARG A 106 29.30 5.36 3.09
C ARG A 106 28.29 5.07 4.21
N LEU A 107 28.36 5.81 5.33
CA LEU A 107 27.43 5.67 6.45
C LEU A 107 26.16 6.50 6.27
N MET A 108 26.14 7.51 5.38
CA MET A 108 25.01 8.43 5.24
C MET A 108 23.71 7.72 4.84
N PRO A 109 23.67 6.77 3.88
CA PRO A 109 22.44 6.04 3.56
C PRO A 109 21.88 5.24 4.73
N LEU A 110 22.75 4.69 5.58
CA LEU A 110 22.32 3.94 6.79
C LEU A 110 21.61 4.88 7.77
N VAL A 111 22.19 6.04 8.04
CA VAL A 111 21.59 7.05 8.94
C VAL A 111 20.31 7.62 8.33
N ALA A 112 20.29 7.88 7.02
CA ALA A 112 19.11 8.32 6.29
C ALA A 112 17.96 7.30 6.42
N MET A 113 18.26 6.01 6.34
CA MET A 113 17.28 4.94 6.61
C MET A 113 16.79 4.96 8.06
N GLY A 114 17.69 5.14 9.03
CA GLY A 114 17.32 5.31 10.43
C GLY A 114 16.28 6.43 10.60
N TYR A 115 16.56 7.61 10.04
CA TYR A 115 15.63 8.73 10.08
C TYR A 115 14.35 8.53 9.28
N PHE A 116 14.39 7.84 8.14
CA PHE A 116 13.21 7.50 7.36
C PHE A 116 12.21 6.65 8.17
N TYR A 117 12.69 5.60 8.85
CA TYR A 117 11.83 4.75 9.70
C TYR A 117 11.42 5.40 11.02
N LEU A 118 12.13 6.46 11.45
CA LEU A 118 11.72 7.34 12.54
C LEU A 118 10.82 8.50 12.07
N GLU A 119 10.32 8.46 10.82
CA GLU A 119 9.47 9.47 10.19
C GLU A 119 10.07 10.90 10.15
N ARG A 120 11.41 11.00 10.22
CA ARG A 120 12.18 12.26 10.08
C ARG A 120 12.61 12.44 8.62
N TYR A 121 11.63 12.55 7.73
CA TYR A 121 11.82 12.51 6.28
C TYR A 121 12.68 13.64 5.72
N GLU A 122 12.58 14.84 6.28
CA GLU A 122 13.41 15.99 5.88
C GLU A 122 14.90 15.69 6.04
N VAL A 123 15.28 15.14 7.21
CA VAL A 123 16.68 14.79 7.51
C VAL A 123 17.14 13.59 6.69
N ALA A 124 16.25 12.61 6.48
CA ALA A 124 16.55 11.46 5.65
C ALA A 124 16.85 11.86 4.20
N LEU A 125 16.02 12.74 3.61
CA LEU A 125 16.25 13.23 2.25
C LEU A 125 17.55 14.02 2.14
N GLU A 126 17.81 14.95 3.08
CA GLU A 126 19.05 15.74 3.09
C GLU A 126 20.30 14.83 3.10
N LEU A 127 20.31 13.79 3.92
CA LEU A 127 21.44 12.85 3.98
C LEU A 127 21.61 12.05 2.69
N PHE A 128 20.52 11.61 2.06
CA PHE A 128 20.60 10.96 0.75
C PHE A 128 21.12 11.93 -0.31
N GLU A 129 20.62 13.16 -0.38
CA GLU A 129 21.10 14.17 -1.34
C GLU A 129 22.60 14.46 -1.15
N ARG A 130 23.06 14.59 0.10
CA ARG A 130 24.48 14.76 0.44
C ARG A 130 25.34 13.54 0.07
N TYR A 131 24.78 12.34 0.15
CA TYR A 131 25.43 11.11 -0.32
C TYR A 131 25.53 11.11 -1.85
N LEU A 132 24.42 11.40 -2.54
CA LEU A 132 24.35 11.45 -4.00
C LEU A 132 25.32 12.47 -4.60
N GLN A 133 25.50 13.63 -3.96
CA GLN A 133 26.44 14.66 -4.39
C GLN A 133 27.91 14.22 -4.37
N ARG A 134 28.26 13.18 -3.59
CA ARG A 134 29.66 12.78 -3.38
C ARG A 134 30.06 11.49 -4.10
N ILE A 135 29.09 10.65 -4.45
CA ILE A 135 29.35 9.47 -5.30
C ILE A 135 29.61 9.86 -6.77
N PRO A 136 30.31 9.01 -7.54
CA PRO A 136 30.54 9.23 -8.97
C PRO A 136 29.23 9.38 -9.77
N ASP A 137 29.25 10.17 -10.84
CA ASP A 137 28.07 10.46 -11.67
C ASP A 137 27.42 9.19 -12.26
N GLU A 138 28.23 8.19 -12.62
CA GLU A 138 27.75 6.89 -13.10
C GLU A 138 26.89 6.17 -12.04
N GLU A 139 27.33 6.16 -10.79
CA GLU A 139 26.58 5.56 -9.69
C GLU A 139 25.36 6.41 -9.31
N ARG A 140 25.50 7.75 -9.31
CA ARG A 140 24.39 8.69 -9.10
C ARG A 140 23.26 8.49 -10.11
N GLY A 141 23.61 8.19 -11.36
CA GLY A 141 22.65 7.91 -12.43
C GLY A 141 21.65 6.81 -12.08
N LEU A 142 22.06 5.80 -11.31
CA LEU A 142 21.21 4.70 -10.86
C LEU A 142 20.08 5.16 -9.91
N TYR A 143 20.31 6.22 -9.13
CA TYR A 143 19.34 6.77 -8.18
C TYR A 143 18.35 7.74 -8.83
N THR A 144 18.71 8.30 -9.99
CA THR A 144 17.84 9.18 -10.78
C THR A 144 17.10 8.42 -11.88
N ASP A 145 17.42 7.14 -12.10
CA ASP A 145 16.78 6.33 -13.12
C ASP A 145 15.37 5.89 -12.70
N ILE A 146 14.38 6.46 -13.40
CA ILE A 146 12.97 6.14 -13.20
C ILE A 146 12.50 4.91 -14.00
N SER A 147 13.36 4.28 -14.81
CA SER A 147 12.97 3.19 -15.73
C SER A 147 12.31 1.99 -15.03
N LEU A 148 12.71 1.70 -13.79
CA LEU A 148 12.17 0.61 -12.99
C LEU A 148 10.86 0.95 -12.26
N VAL A 149 10.40 2.20 -12.31
CA VAL A 149 9.21 2.66 -11.56
C VAL A 149 8.24 3.49 -12.41
N ALA A 150 8.65 3.83 -13.63
CA ALA A 150 7.84 4.49 -14.64
C ALA A 150 7.09 3.46 -15.50
N SER A 151 5.90 3.85 -15.97
CA SER A 151 5.20 3.11 -17.03
C SER A 151 5.90 3.28 -18.38
N GLU A 152 5.62 2.38 -19.34
CA GLU A 152 6.15 2.50 -20.70
C GLU A 152 5.79 3.83 -21.36
N LYS A 153 4.55 4.29 -21.15
CA LYS A 153 4.06 5.59 -21.64
C LYS A 153 4.85 6.76 -21.05
N GLU A 154 5.10 6.75 -19.74
CA GLU A 154 5.90 7.78 -19.08
C GLU A 154 7.36 7.75 -19.54
N MET A 155 7.94 6.58 -19.72
CA MET A 155 9.30 6.45 -20.24
C MET A 155 9.43 6.93 -21.69
N HIS A 156 8.44 6.63 -22.53
CA HIS A 156 8.41 7.15 -23.88
C HIS A 156 8.33 8.69 -23.90
N ALA A 157 7.47 9.28 -23.05
CA ALA A 157 7.37 10.72 -22.89
C ALA A 157 8.66 11.34 -22.34
N PHE A 158 9.29 10.73 -21.34
CA PHE A 158 10.55 11.25 -20.77
C PHE A 158 11.69 11.24 -21.81
N ARG A 159 11.79 10.18 -22.61
CA ARG A 159 12.82 10.03 -23.64
C ARG A 159 12.64 10.99 -24.82
N SER A 160 11.43 11.47 -25.09
CA SER A 160 11.17 12.43 -26.18
C SER A 160 11.48 13.89 -25.81
N ILE A 161 11.74 14.18 -24.53
CA ILE A 161 12.14 15.52 -24.08
C ILE A 161 13.64 15.70 -24.35
N GLU A 162 13.99 16.66 -25.20
CA GLU A 162 15.40 17.00 -25.48
C GLU A 162 15.98 18.03 -24.51
N ASP A 163 15.15 19.00 -24.08
CA ASP A 163 15.55 20.09 -23.19
C ASP A 163 15.77 19.59 -21.74
N PRO A 164 16.96 19.77 -21.16
CA PRO A 164 17.24 19.38 -19.77
C PRO A 164 16.31 20.04 -18.75
N ALA A 165 15.95 21.31 -18.93
CA ALA A 165 15.05 21.99 -17.99
C ALA A 165 13.65 21.38 -18.02
N ALA A 166 13.13 21.06 -19.20
CA ALA A 166 11.88 20.32 -19.34
C ALA A 166 11.94 18.89 -18.76
N ARG A 167 13.11 18.22 -18.79
CA ARG A 167 13.30 16.90 -18.13
C ARG A 167 13.20 17.01 -16.62
N ASP A 168 13.81 18.04 -16.02
CA ASP A 168 13.75 18.27 -14.57
C ASP A 168 12.31 18.57 -14.12
N ILE A 169 11.57 19.36 -14.91
CA ILE A 169 10.14 19.61 -14.69
C ILE A 169 9.35 18.29 -14.77
N PHE A 170 9.63 17.44 -15.75
CA PHE A 170 8.98 16.14 -15.87
C PHE A 170 9.28 15.24 -14.66
N LEU A 171 10.54 15.17 -14.21
CA LEU A 171 10.94 14.35 -13.06
C LEU A 171 10.28 14.83 -11.78
N ASN A 172 10.19 16.14 -11.57
CA ASN A 172 9.48 16.71 -10.43
C ASN A 172 8.00 16.28 -10.46
N SER A 173 7.31 16.49 -11.58
CA SER A 173 5.91 16.06 -11.75
C SER A 173 5.72 14.54 -11.72
N PHE A 174 6.74 13.76 -12.09
CA PHE A 174 6.73 12.30 -12.02
C PHE A 174 6.71 11.82 -10.57
N TRP A 175 7.57 12.39 -9.73
CA TRP A 175 7.63 12.05 -8.32
C TRP A 175 6.43 12.61 -7.56
N LEU A 176 6.01 13.87 -7.79
CA LEU A 176 4.83 14.46 -7.17
C LEU A 176 3.56 13.61 -7.35
N ARG A 177 3.35 13.04 -8.53
CA ARG A 177 2.21 12.12 -8.80
C ARG A 177 2.30 10.79 -8.04
N ARG A 178 3.48 10.42 -7.55
CA ARG A 178 3.76 9.20 -6.77
C ARG A 178 3.92 9.50 -5.28
N ASP A 179 3.67 10.74 -4.86
CA ASP A 179 3.60 11.10 -3.47
C ASP A 179 2.45 10.34 -2.80
N SER A 180 2.82 9.38 -1.97
CA SER A 180 1.87 8.50 -1.31
C SER A 180 1.23 9.17 -0.10
N ASP A 181 1.85 10.21 0.45
CA ASP A 181 1.33 10.96 1.57
C ASP A 181 1.49 12.47 1.34
N ILE A 182 0.56 13.08 0.59
CA ILE A 182 0.59 14.51 0.30
C ILE A 182 0.37 15.39 1.55
N LEU A 183 0.52 14.87 2.77
CA LEU A 183 0.49 15.61 4.03
C LEU A 183 1.87 15.96 4.55
N THR A 184 2.88 15.18 4.18
CA THR A 184 4.26 15.46 4.52
C THR A 184 4.80 16.56 3.61
N SER A 185 5.79 17.30 4.10
CA SER A 185 6.40 18.36 3.31
C SER A 185 7.31 17.81 2.20
N ILE A 186 7.78 16.58 2.38
CA ILE A 186 8.71 15.84 1.54
C ILE A 186 7.97 14.70 0.86
N ASN A 187 8.42 14.30 -0.33
CA ASN A 187 7.90 13.11 -0.98
C ASN A 187 8.69 11.87 -0.54
N GLU A 188 8.12 11.09 0.37
CA GLU A 188 8.75 9.90 0.97
C GLU A 188 9.07 8.83 -0.06
N ARG A 189 8.30 8.79 -1.16
CA ARG A 189 8.53 7.85 -2.25
C ARG A 189 9.91 8.06 -2.89
N ILE A 190 10.41 9.30 -2.93
CA ILE A 190 11.77 9.61 -3.42
C ILE A 190 12.82 9.00 -2.49
N ILE A 191 12.67 9.21 -1.18
CA ILE A 191 13.58 8.65 -0.17
C ILE A 191 13.56 7.12 -0.25
N GLU A 192 12.38 6.53 -0.36
CA GLU A 192 12.20 5.08 -0.54
C GLU A 192 12.88 4.60 -1.84
N HIS A 193 12.81 5.36 -2.93
CA HIS A 193 13.51 5.01 -4.17
C HIS A 193 15.02 4.95 -3.93
N TYR A 194 15.59 6.00 -3.31
CA TYR A 194 17.02 6.03 -3.00
C TYR A 194 17.42 4.88 -2.07
N ARG A 195 16.62 4.62 -1.04
CA ARG A 195 16.81 3.49 -0.13
C ARG A 195 16.83 2.16 -0.91
N ARG A 196 15.88 1.94 -1.82
CA ARG A 196 15.79 0.68 -2.56
C ARG A 196 16.94 0.49 -3.54
N VAL A 197 17.38 1.56 -4.22
CA VAL A 197 18.56 1.51 -5.09
C VAL A 197 19.80 1.21 -4.27
N TRP A 198 20.00 1.89 -3.13
CA TRP A 198 21.11 1.62 -2.22
C TRP A 198 21.08 0.18 -1.70
N TYR A 199 19.90 -0.34 -1.33
CA TYR A 199 19.74 -1.72 -0.88
C TYR A 199 20.11 -2.70 -1.99
N ALA A 200 19.63 -2.48 -3.22
CA ALA A 200 19.98 -3.33 -4.36
C ALA A 200 21.48 -3.31 -4.65
N ARG A 201 22.10 -2.12 -4.60
CA ARG A 201 23.55 -1.94 -4.70
C ARG A 201 24.33 -2.61 -3.58
N THR A 202 23.74 -2.76 -2.40
CA THR A 202 24.43 -3.37 -1.25
C THR A 202 24.30 -4.89 -1.24
N TYR A 203 23.11 -5.42 -1.55
CA TYR A 203 22.77 -6.83 -1.33
C TYR A 203 22.67 -7.67 -2.62
N PHE A 204 22.47 -7.04 -3.79
CA PHE A 204 22.26 -7.74 -5.06
C PHE A 204 23.31 -7.44 -6.15
N SER A 205 24.31 -6.60 -5.86
CA SER A 205 25.36 -6.18 -6.81
C SER A 205 26.61 -7.07 -6.85
N ARG A 206 26.80 -7.93 -5.85
CA ARG A 206 28.09 -8.61 -5.60
C ARG A 206 28.63 -9.40 -6.81
N ARG A 207 27.74 -9.92 -7.65
CA ARG A 207 28.06 -10.80 -8.80
C ARG A 207 27.48 -10.30 -10.12
N ALA A 208 26.78 -9.17 -10.11
CA ALA A 208 26.18 -8.55 -11.27
C ALA A 208 26.12 -7.05 -11.03
N ASP A 209 26.65 -6.28 -11.97
CA ASP A 209 26.64 -4.83 -11.90
C ASP A 209 25.59 -4.28 -12.88
N PRO A 210 24.67 -3.40 -12.43
CA PRO A 210 24.60 -2.82 -11.09
C PRO A 210 23.97 -3.73 -10.02
N TRP A 211 23.15 -4.71 -10.41
CA TRP A 211 22.55 -5.75 -9.56
C TRP A 211 22.04 -6.93 -10.41
N ASP A 212 21.73 -8.05 -9.76
CA ASP A 212 21.00 -9.15 -10.40
C ASP A 212 19.47 -8.93 -10.41
N ARG A 213 18.68 -9.90 -10.90
CA ARG A 213 17.24 -9.71 -11.10
C ARG A 213 16.48 -9.39 -9.81
N ARG A 214 16.99 -9.83 -8.66
CA ARG A 214 16.39 -9.51 -7.36
C ARG A 214 16.45 -8.01 -7.09
N GLY A 215 17.53 -7.34 -7.50
CA GLY A 215 17.67 -5.89 -7.37
C GLY A 215 16.60 -5.13 -8.16
N GLU A 216 16.31 -5.55 -9.39
CA GLU A 216 15.26 -4.92 -10.21
C GLU A 216 13.88 -5.06 -9.56
N VAL A 217 13.53 -6.28 -9.13
CA VAL A 217 12.24 -6.56 -8.47
C VAL A 217 12.13 -5.79 -7.15
N TYR A 218 13.22 -5.68 -6.40
CA TYR A 218 13.27 -4.94 -5.13
C TYR A 218 13.10 -3.44 -5.32
N ILE A 219 13.76 -2.85 -6.32
CA ILE A 219 13.61 -1.41 -6.61
C ILE A 219 12.15 -1.07 -6.97
N ARG A 220 11.51 -1.93 -7.77
CA ARG A 220 10.13 -1.73 -8.20
C ARG A 220 9.12 -1.96 -7.06
N TYR A 221 9.22 -3.06 -6.33
CA TYR A 221 8.16 -3.50 -5.40
C TYR A 221 8.53 -3.47 -3.91
N GLY A 222 9.80 -3.27 -3.56
CA GLY A 222 10.26 -3.18 -2.18
C GLY A 222 10.41 -4.54 -1.49
N GLU A 223 10.19 -4.57 -0.18
CA GLU A 223 10.25 -5.80 0.61
C GLU A 223 9.05 -6.73 0.30
N PRO A 224 9.27 -8.04 0.12
CA PRO A 224 8.17 -9.00 -0.01
C PRO A 224 7.50 -9.30 1.33
N ASP A 225 6.23 -9.68 1.30
CA ASP A 225 5.49 -10.14 2.50
C ASP A 225 6.06 -11.47 3.05
N PHE A 226 6.69 -12.26 2.18
CA PHE A 226 7.41 -13.48 2.56
C PHE A 226 8.60 -13.74 1.65
N ARG A 227 9.71 -14.20 2.25
CA ARG A 227 10.96 -14.51 1.56
C ARG A 227 11.49 -15.85 2.06
N SER A 228 11.81 -16.77 1.15
CA SER A 228 12.47 -18.04 1.46
C SER A 228 13.62 -18.29 0.50
N ARG A 229 14.64 -19.03 0.93
CA ARG A 229 15.80 -19.35 0.09
C ARG A 229 16.37 -20.72 0.41
N SER A 230 17.12 -21.29 -0.52
CA SER A 230 17.65 -22.65 -0.38
C SER A 230 18.62 -22.82 0.81
N SER A 231 19.31 -21.76 1.25
CA SER A 231 20.20 -21.77 2.42
C SER A 231 19.51 -21.63 3.77
N ASN A 232 18.28 -21.09 3.77
CA ASN A 232 17.51 -20.81 4.97
C ASN A 232 16.02 -20.88 4.61
N ARG A 233 15.46 -22.10 4.71
CA ARG A 233 14.07 -22.35 4.34
C ARG A 233 13.15 -21.84 5.44
N GLN A 234 12.34 -20.84 5.12
CA GLN A 234 11.29 -20.36 6.00
C GLN A 234 10.07 -21.29 5.87
N LEU A 235 9.76 -22.01 6.95
CA LEU A 235 8.65 -22.97 6.99
C LEU A 235 7.36 -22.36 7.57
N ILE A 236 7.49 -21.26 8.32
CA ILE A 236 6.35 -20.56 8.90
C ILE A 236 5.86 -19.55 7.86
N VAL A 237 4.65 -19.79 7.34
CA VAL A 237 3.98 -18.93 6.36
C VAL A 237 2.71 -18.36 6.96
N SER A 238 2.36 -17.13 6.59
CA SER A 238 1.07 -16.55 6.96
C SER A 238 -0.06 -17.12 6.08
N PRO A 239 -1.32 -17.09 6.55
CA PRO A 239 -2.46 -17.56 5.74
C PRO A 239 -2.60 -16.83 4.39
N ALA A 240 -2.25 -15.54 4.33
CA ALA A 240 -2.28 -14.76 3.10
C ALA A 240 -1.23 -15.26 2.08
N VAL A 241 -0.03 -15.57 2.55
CA VAL A 241 1.06 -16.13 1.72
C VAL A 241 0.70 -17.53 1.24
N GLU A 242 0.16 -18.37 2.13
CA GLU A 242 -0.31 -19.71 1.78
C GLU A 242 -1.41 -19.66 0.71
N THR A 243 -2.37 -18.74 0.82
CA THR A 243 -3.43 -18.55 -0.19
C THR A 243 -2.85 -18.28 -1.58
N VAL A 244 -1.83 -17.41 -1.68
CA VAL A 244 -1.18 -17.10 -2.96
C VAL A 244 -0.48 -18.34 -3.53
N ARG A 245 0.31 -19.03 -2.70
CA ARG A 245 1.13 -20.17 -3.11
C ARG A 245 0.25 -21.36 -3.51
N THR A 246 -0.79 -21.66 -2.74
CA THR A 246 -1.77 -22.71 -3.04
C THR A 246 -2.53 -22.42 -4.32
N ARG A 247 -2.96 -21.17 -4.55
CA ARG A 247 -3.62 -20.81 -5.82
C ARG A 247 -2.69 -21.03 -7.00
N MET A 248 -1.45 -20.52 -6.94
CA MET A 248 -0.46 -20.74 -8.01
C MET A 248 -0.18 -22.23 -8.25
N ALA A 249 -0.10 -23.02 -7.18
CA ALA A 249 0.07 -24.46 -7.27
C ALA A 249 -1.12 -25.14 -7.97
N VAL A 250 -2.35 -24.81 -7.59
CA VAL A 250 -3.57 -25.35 -8.19
C VAL A 250 -3.69 -24.95 -9.66
N ASP A 251 -3.36 -23.71 -10.00
CA ASP A 251 -3.42 -23.23 -11.38
C ASP A 251 -2.40 -23.95 -12.28
N MET A 252 -1.18 -24.19 -11.79
CA MET A 252 -0.12 -24.86 -12.55
C MET A 252 -0.26 -26.39 -12.60
N TYR A 253 -0.69 -27.01 -11.50
CA TYR A 253 -0.60 -28.46 -11.30
C TYR A 253 -1.94 -29.16 -11.11
N GLY A 254 -3.05 -28.42 -10.97
CA GLY A 254 -4.39 -28.95 -10.71
C GLY A 254 -4.76 -28.98 -9.22
N SER A 255 -6.03 -29.29 -8.92
CA SER A 255 -6.62 -29.24 -7.57
C SER A 255 -5.85 -30.05 -6.52
N GLU A 256 -5.28 -31.18 -6.90
CA GLU A 256 -4.54 -32.07 -6.00
C GLU A 256 -3.29 -31.42 -5.40
N ALA A 257 -2.75 -30.39 -6.04
CA ALA A 257 -1.60 -29.65 -5.51
C ALA A 257 -1.93 -28.85 -4.24
N SER A 258 -3.22 -28.65 -3.93
CA SER A 258 -3.66 -28.03 -2.67
C SER A 258 -3.33 -28.86 -1.42
N TYR A 259 -3.08 -30.16 -1.57
CA TYR A 259 -2.69 -31.05 -0.47
C TYR A 259 -1.17 -31.09 -0.24
N LEU A 260 -0.38 -30.38 -1.04
CA LEU A 260 1.07 -30.41 -0.95
C LEU A 260 1.61 -29.26 -0.09
N THR A 261 2.60 -29.58 0.74
CA THR A 261 3.34 -28.57 1.50
C THR A 261 4.60 -28.15 0.75
N PHE A 262 4.58 -26.92 0.23
CA PHE A 262 5.72 -26.30 -0.47
C PHE A 262 6.70 -25.66 0.52
N THR A 263 7.91 -26.22 0.61
CA THR A 263 8.99 -25.68 1.48
C THR A 263 9.93 -24.72 0.74
N GLY A 264 9.71 -24.54 -0.57
CA GLY A 264 10.43 -23.59 -1.42
C GLY A 264 9.57 -23.18 -2.64
N PRO A 265 10.18 -22.95 -3.81
CA PRO A 265 9.47 -22.53 -5.01
C PRO A 265 8.25 -23.38 -5.33
N VAL A 266 7.12 -22.69 -5.53
CA VAL A 266 5.94 -23.30 -6.15
C VAL A 266 6.18 -23.45 -7.65
N PHE A 267 6.83 -22.46 -8.27
CA PHE A 267 7.30 -22.59 -9.66
C PHE A 267 8.41 -23.65 -9.74
N PRO A 268 8.38 -24.55 -10.73
CA PRO A 268 9.34 -25.66 -10.77
C PRO A 268 10.74 -25.19 -11.17
N ILE A 269 11.74 -25.71 -10.46
CA ILE A 269 13.16 -25.40 -10.66
C ILE A 269 13.97 -26.66 -10.94
N ARG A 270 15.19 -26.52 -11.47
CA ARG A 270 16.06 -27.64 -11.84
C ARG A 270 16.54 -28.43 -10.61
N LYS A 271 16.48 -29.76 -10.70
CA LYS A 271 16.84 -30.77 -9.67
C LYS A 271 18.26 -31.34 -9.77
N ALA A 272 19.11 -30.87 -10.70
CA ALA A 272 20.51 -31.29 -10.82
C ALA A 272 21.44 -30.13 -11.23
N ARG A 273 22.60 -30.00 -10.56
CA ARG A 273 23.73 -29.19 -11.03
C ARG A 273 24.55 -30.03 -12.01
N ASP A 274 24.57 -29.68 -13.29
CA ASP A 274 25.50 -30.32 -14.24
C ASP A 274 26.95 -29.98 -13.85
N PRO A 275 27.79 -30.95 -13.43
CA PRO A 275 29.19 -30.70 -13.04
C PRO A 275 30.12 -30.49 -14.24
N THR A 276 29.64 -30.73 -15.47
CA THR A 276 30.42 -30.62 -16.70
C THR A 276 29.88 -29.45 -17.51
N GLY A 277 30.53 -28.29 -17.42
CA GLY A 277 30.20 -27.10 -18.22
C GLY A 277 30.30 -27.35 -19.72
N GLY A 278 29.26 -27.97 -20.30
CA GLY A 278 29.05 -28.08 -21.73
C GLY A 278 28.26 -26.87 -22.20
N ASP A 279 28.91 -26.02 -22.97
CA ASP A 279 28.29 -24.97 -23.77
C ASP A 279 27.03 -25.51 -24.47
N GLN A 280 25.86 -25.17 -23.95
CA GLN A 280 24.71 -24.89 -24.79
C GLN A 280 24.31 -23.46 -24.52
N ALA A 281 24.84 -22.57 -25.36
CA ALA A 281 24.34 -21.22 -25.49
C ALA A 281 22.80 -21.27 -25.55
N VAL A 282 22.14 -20.71 -24.55
CA VAL A 282 20.72 -20.40 -24.62
C VAL A 282 20.58 -19.47 -25.82
N PRO A 283 19.83 -19.82 -26.87
CA PRO A 283 19.57 -18.87 -27.94
C PRO A 283 18.85 -17.69 -27.29
N ARG A 284 19.43 -16.49 -27.37
CA ARG A 284 18.68 -15.25 -27.17
C ARG A 284 17.46 -15.35 -28.08
N ALA A 285 16.28 -15.56 -27.50
CA ALA A 285 15.02 -15.50 -28.23
C ALA A 285 14.80 -14.06 -28.66
N THR A 286 15.42 -13.69 -29.77
CA THR A 286 15.06 -12.52 -30.56
C THR A 286 13.88 -13.00 -31.40
N LEU A 287 12.67 -12.80 -30.90
CA LEU A 287 11.45 -12.96 -31.67
C LEU A 287 10.60 -11.72 -31.46
N LEU A 288 10.97 -10.66 -32.17
CA LEU A 288 9.95 -9.87 -32.86
C LEU A 288 9.57 -10.67 -34.11
N PRO A 289 8.27 -10.81 -34.37
CA PRO A 289 7.79 -10.62 -35.73
C PRO A 289 6.80 -9.46 -35.76
N ASP A 290 7.16 -8.43 -36.51
CA ASP A 290 6.21 -7.63 -37.27
C ASP A 290 5.34 -8.58 -38.13
N ASP A 291 4.08 -8.20 -38.35
CA ASP A 291 3.09 -8.83 -39.23
C ASP A 291 2.33 -10.05 -38.67
N LEU A 292 1.38 -9.81 -37.76
CA LEU A 292 0.07 -10.48 -37.76
C LEU A 292 -1.02 -9.53 -37.24
N GLU A 293 -1.36 -8.53 -38.07
CA GLU A 293 -2.73 -8.01 -38.08
C GLU A 293 -3.64 -9.11 -38.64
N GLN A 294 -4.45 -9.74 -37.80
CA GLN A 294 -5.72 -10.32 -38.24
C GLN A 294 -6.68 -10.49 -37.06
N ASP A 295 -7.82 -9.83 -37.23
CA ASP A 295 -8.99 -9.79 -36.35
C ASP A 295 -9.33 -11.16 -35.73
N VAL A 296 -9.33 -11.18 -34.39
CA VAL A 296 -10.23 -12.06 -33.64
C VAL A 296 -10.89 -11.19 -32.58
N SER A 297 -12.01 -10.57 -32.97
CA SER A 297 -12.97 -9.99 -32.04
C SER A 297 -13.54 -11.13 -31.18
N LEU A 298 -13.09 -11.24 -29.93
CA LEU A 298 -13.77 -12.04 -28.91
C LEU A 298 -14.67 -11.10 -28.12
N ASP A 299 -15.96 -11.12 -28.46
CA ASP A 299 -17.04 -10.48 -27.73
C ASP A 299 -17.03 -10.94 -26.27
N LEU A 300 -16.62 -10.03 -25.37
CA LEU A 300 -16.76 -10.18 -23.93
C LEU A 300 -18.09 -9.57 -23.50
N ASP A 301 -19.18 -10.32 -23.71
CA ASP A 301 -20.45 -10.05 -23.03
C ASP A 301 -20.34 -10.54 -21.58
N ALA A 302 -20.05 -9.60 -20.69
CA ALA A 302 -20.08 -9.80 -19.24
C ALA A 302 -21.53 -9.66 -18.75
N SER A 303 -22.27 -10.77 -18.69
CA SER A 303 -23.52 -10.84 -17.94
C SER A 303 -23.31 -11.43 -16.55
N GLU A 304 -23.63 -10.62 -15.55
CA GLU A 304 -23.76 -10.94 -14.12
C GLU A 304 -24.52 -12.25 -13.87
N SER A 305 -23.96 -13.17 -13.07
CA SER A 305 -24.74 -14.22 -12.40
C SER A 305 -24.39 -14.32 -10.92
N SER A 306 -25.46 -14.32 -10.12
CA SER A 306 -25.50 -14.34 -8.65
C SER A 306 -24.94 -15.63 -8.03
N PRO A 307 -24.57 -15.61 -6.74
CA PRO A 307 -23.98 -16.76 -6.06
C PRO A 307 -25.07 -17.74 -5.62
N GLY A 308 -24.97 -18.98 -6.08
CA GLY A 308 -25.81 -20.07 -5.58
C GLY A 308 -25.98 -21.17 -6.61
N GLU A 309 -25.01 -22.08 -6.68
CA GLU A 309 -25.20 -23.51 -6.94
C GLU A 309 -23.83 -24.20 -6.99
N SER A 310 -23.66 -25.25 -6.17
CA SER A 310 -22.52 -26.16 -6.24
C SER A 310 -22.58 -26.91 -7.57
N GLN A 311 -21.86 -26.44 -8.57
CA GLN A 311 -21.67 -27.20 -9.81
C GLN A 311 -20.48 -28.14 -9.65
N SER A 312 -20.77 -29.44 -9.69
CA SER A 312 -19.79 -30.51 -9.78
C SER A 312 -18.93 -30.33 -11.03
N TYR A 313 -17.61 -30.30 -10.86
CA TYR A 313 -16.68 -30.39 -11.98
C TYR A 313 -16.85 -31.75 -12.68
N PRO A 314 -16.88 -31.82 -14.02
CA PRO A 314 -16.85 -33.09 -14.71
C PRO A 314 -15.46 -33.71 -14.52
N ASP A 315 -15.42 -34.94 -13.99
CA ASP A 315 -14.22 -35.76 -13.88
C ASP A 315 -13.52 -35.84 -15.24
N LEU A 316 -12.38 -35.18 -15.36
CA LEU A 316 -11.49 -35.30 -16.51
C LEU A 316 -10.44 -36.36 -16.19
N ASP A 317 -10.60 -37.52 -16.82
CA ASP A 317 -9.63 -38.61 -16.83
C ASP A 317 -8.31 -38.12 -17.48
N LEU A 318 -7.30 -37.91 -16.65
CA LEU A 318 -6.00 -37.33 -17.00
C LEU A 318 -5.03 -38.31 -17.67
N GLY A 319 -5.44 -39.53 -18.01
CA GLY A 319 -4.53 -40.52 -18.61
C GLY A 319 -3.28 -40.77 -17.76
N LEU A 320 -3.40 -40.58 -16.45
CA LEU A 320 -2.42 -40.97 -15.46
C LEU A 320 -2.64 -42.47 -15.23
N GLU A 321 -1.62 -43.30 -15.47
CA GLU A 321 -1.67 -44.70 -15.03
C GLU A 321 -1.94 -44.73 -13.52
N ALA A 322 -3.18 -45.06 -13.17
CA ALA A 322 -3.70 -45.01 -11.82
C ALA A 322 -3.09 -46.13 -10.96
N THR A 323 -2.03 -45.80 -10.23
CA THR A 323 -1.94 -46.23 -8.84
C THR A 323 -2.55 -45.08 -8.03
N GLY A 324 -3.41 -45.35 -7.04
CA GLY A 324 -4.30 -44.36 -6.40
C GLY A 324 -3.61 -43.07 -5.90
N PRO A 325 -4.36 -42.09 -5.34
CA PRO A 325 -3.84 -40.76 -5.01
C PRO A 325 -2.66 -40.80 -4.02
N TYR A 326 -2.40 -41.94 -3.38
CA TYR A 326 -1.27 -42.19 -2.52
C TYR A 326 -0.52 -43.47 -2.91
N ASP A 327 0.80 -43.48 -2.75
CA ASP A 327 1.60 -44.70 -2.80
C ASP A 327 1.33 -45.61 -1.58
N PHE A 328 1.93 -46.81 -1.56
CA PHE A 328 1.78 -47.77 -0.46
C PHE A 328 2.29 -47.25 0.91
N ALA A 329 3.00 -46.11 0.92
CA ALA A 329 3.49 -45.42 2.10
C ALA A 329 2.65 -44.18 2.50
N GLY A 330 1.58 -43.87 1.75
CA GLY A 330 0.71 -42.71 2.03
C GLY A 330 1.20 -41.39 1.45
N ASN A 331 2.12 -41.39 0.46
CA ASN A 331 2.59 -40.18 -0.21
C ASN A 331 1.76 -39.86 -1.46
N PRO A 332 1.38 -38.59 -1.71
CA PRO A 332 0.61 -38.21 -2.89
C PRO A 332 1.30 -38.65 -4.19
N ASN A 333 0.58 -39.36 -5.05
CA ASN A 333 1.07 -39.88 -6.34
C ASN A 333 1.08 -38.81 -7.45
N LEU A 334 1.53 -37.59 -7.11
CA LEU A 334 1.60 -36.47 -8.05
C LEU A 334 3.01 -36.37 -8.66
N LYS A 335 3.19 -36.84 -9.90
CA LYS A 335 4.42 -36.58 -10.65
C LYS A 335 4.44 -35.13 -11.14
N LEU A 336 4.84 -34.23 -10.25
CA LEU A 336 5.04 -32.79 -10.52
C LEU A 336 6.30 -32.47 -11.34
N ASN A 337 7.03 -33.50 -11.79
CA ASN A 337 8.31 -33.33 -12.44
C ASN A 337 8.15 -33.13 -13.96
N PHE A 338 8.72 -32.05 -14.47
CA PHE A 338 8.83 -31.74 -15.90
C PHE A 338 10.28 -31.97 -16.33
N ALA A 339 10.58 -33.18 -16.80
CA ALA A 339 11.96 -33.64 -16.95
C ALA A 339 12.74 -33.48 -15.62
N ASP A 340 13.83 -32.71 -15.62
CA ASP A 340 14.65 -32.44 -14.42
C ASP A 340 14.15 -31.24 -13.58
N TYR A 341 12.94 -30.75 -13.83
CA TYR A 341 12.35 -29.61 -13.11
C TYR A 341 11.23 -30.05 -12.19
N GLY A 342 11.13 -29.46 -10.99
CA GLY A 342 9.98 -29.65 -10.12
C GLY A 342 9.92 -28.60 -9.00
N PRO A 343 8.75 -28.46 -8.35
CA PRO A 343 8.62 -27.58 -7.19
C PRO A 343 9.43 -28.11 -6.00
N VAL A 344 9.60 -27.30 -4.96
CA VAL A 344 10.30 -27.72 -3.73
C VAL A 344 9.30 -27.99 -2.62
N THR A 345 9.08 -29.27 -2.32
CA THR A 345 8.17 -29.76 -1.27
C THR A 345 8.95 -30.33 -0.08
N LEU A 346 8.24 -30.80 0.96
CA LEU A 346 8.85 -31.51 2.10
C LEU A 346 9.61 -32.79 1.69
N THR A 347 9.22 -33.43 0.60
CA THR A 347 9.75 -34.75 0.19
C THR A 347 11.01 -34.67 -0.68
N ASP A 348 11.41 -33.48 -1.15
CA ASP A 348 12.61 -33.25 -1.96
C ASP A 348 13.80 -32.79 -1.07
N GLU A 349 14.61 -33.75 -0.59
CA GLU A 349 15.68 -33.48 0.39
C GLU A 349 17.06 -33.13 -0.19
N SER A 350 17.36 -33.32 -1.48
CA SER A 350 18.71 -33.05 -1.97
C SER A 350 18.80 -32.79 -3.49
N GLU A 351 19.49 -31.70 -3.86
CA GLU A 351 20.07 -31.39 -5.20
C GLU A 351 19.39 -30.37 -6.12
N THR A 352 18.58 -29.44 -5.60
CA THR A 352 18.14 -28.28 -6.42
C THR A 352 19.25 -27.25 -6.67
N VAL A 353 19.15 -26.52 -7.78
CA VAL A 353 19.90 -25.27 -7.97
C VAL A 353 19.60 -24.31 -6.82
N PRO A 354 20.54 -23.44 -6.37
CA PRO A 354 20.20 -22.43 -5.38
C PRO A 354 19.05 -21.55 -5.86
N TRP A 355 18.13 -21.28 -4.95
CA TRP A 355 16.91 -20.56 -5.26
C TRP A 355 16.54 -19.59 -4.15
N GLU A 356 15.72 -18.62 -4.52
CA GLU A 356 15.11 -17.65 -3.63
C GLU A 356 13.70 -17.32 -4.13
N THR A 357 12.73 -17.23 -3.22
CA THR A 357 11.33 -16.94 -3.54
C THR A 357 10.82 -15.75 -2.75
N TRP A 358 10.16 -14.83 -3.45
CA TRP A 358 9.56 -13.62 -2.88
C TRP A 358 8.06 -13.63 -3.14
N THR A 359 7.26 -13.66 -2.09
CA THR A 359 5.80 -13.61 -2.19
C THR A 359 5.30 -12.22 -1.81
N TYR A 360 4.51 -11.62 -2.71
CA TYR A 360 3.76 -10.40 -2.48
C TYR A 360 2.28 -10.77 -2.48
N THR A 361 1.56 -10.52 -1.40
CA THR A 361 0.17 -10.94 -1.20
C THR A 361 -0.85 -10.03 -1.86
N GLN A 362 -0.47 -8.77 -2.07
CA GLN A 362 -1.37 -7.74 -2.58
C GLN A 362 -0.94 -7.19 -3.96
N LEU A 363 0.23 -7.60 -4.46
CA LEU A 363 0.65 -7.30 -5.83
C LEU A 363 0.00 -8.30 -6.79
N PHE A 364 -0.69 -7.84 -7.84
CA PHE A 364 -1.21 -8.71 -8.91
C PHE A 364 -2.05 -9.92 -8.41
N ARG A 365 -3.13 -9.66 -7.64
CA ARG A 365 -3.94 -10.67 -6.92
C ARG A 365 -3.11 -11.57 -5.97
N GLY A 366 -1.89 -11.18 -5.65
CA GLY A 366 -0.88 -11.99 -4.98
C GLY A 366 0.01 -12.73 -5.97
N VAL A 367 1.33 -12.75 -5.78
CA VAL A 367 2.30 -13.38 -6.70
C VAL A 367 3.53 -13.89 -5.96
N GLU A 368 4.13 -14.99 -6.43
CA GLU A 368 5.45 -15.47 -6.02
C GLU A 368 6.44 -15.31 -7.18
N PHE A 369 7.53 -14.56 -6.96
CA PHE A 369 8.68 -14.53 -7.88
C PHE A 369 9.72 -15.55 -7.43
N THR A 370 10.14 -16.41 -8.36
CA THR A 370 11.19 -17.40 -8.13
C THR A 370 12.45 -17.01 -8.87
N PHE A 371 13.55 -16.94 -8.14
CA PHE A 371 14.89 -16.68 -8.66
C PHE A 371 15.79 -17.91 -8.49
N THR A 372 16.64 -18.20 -9.47
CA THR A 372 17.61 -19.29 -9.40
C THR A 372 19.01 -18.84 -9.81
N ASP A 373 20.01 -19.50 -9.23
CA ASP A 373 21.42 -19.38 -9.61
C ASP A 373 21.84 -20.69 -10.30
N GLU A 374 21.47 -20.82 -11.58
CA GLU A 374 21.56 -22.07 -12.35
C GLU A 374 23.00 -22.65 -12.39
N ILE A 375 24.00 -21.76 -12.39
CA ILE A 375 25.42 -22.12 -12.52
C ILE A 375 26.22 -22.00 -11.21
N GLY A 376 25.58 -21.63 -10.11
CA GLY A 376 26.22 -21.56 -8.79
C GLY A 376 27.21 -20.40 -8.62
N THR A 377 27.09 -19.33 -9.41
CA THR A 377 27.99 -18.17 -9.37
C THR A 377 27.60 -17.13 -8.31
N GLY A 378 26.37 -17.22 -7.81
CA GLY A 378 25.73 -16.24 -6.95
C GLY A 378 24.99 -15.13 -7.72
N HIS A 379 24.90 -15.22 -9.04
CA HIS A 379 24.02 -14.39 -9.87
C HIS A 379 22.64 -15.04 -9.96
N PHE A 380 21.60 -14.36 -9.46
CA PHE A 380 20.24 -14.87 -9.51
C PHE A 380 19.45 -14.19 -10.63
N ASP A 381 18.86 -14.99 -11.51
CA ASP A 381 17.88 -14.54 -12.50
C ASP A 381 16.53 -15.23 -12.25
N PHE A 382 15.49 -14.84 -12.98
CA PHE A 382 14.21 -15.55 -12.94
C PHE A 382 14.39 -17.03 -13.27
N ALA A 383 13.68 -17.88 -12.53
CA ALA A 383 13.71 -19.32 -12.79
C ALA A 383 13.32 -19.59 -14.25
N PRO A 384 14.13 -20.38 -14.99
CA PRO A 384 13.88 -20.63 -16.40
C PRO A 384 12.63 -21.49 -16.58
N ILE A 385 11.94 -21.27 -17.70
CA ILE A 385 10.77 -22.07 -18.08
C ILE A 385 11.23 -23.51 -18.34
N PRO A 386 10.65 -24.54 -17.70
CA PRO A 386 10.98 -25.92 -17.99
C PRO A 386 10.79 -26.26 -19.46
N PRO A 387 11.66 -27.08 -20.06
CA PRO A 387 11.50 -27.50 -21.45
C PRO A 387 10.17 -28.25 -21.63
N VAL A 388 9.49 -27.99 -22.75
CA VAL A 388 8.24 -28.69 -23.10
C VAL A 388 8.54 -30.18 -23.24
N PRO A 389 7.94 -31.07 -22.44
CA PRO A 389 8.23 -32.49 -22.56
C PRO A 389 7.61 -33.05 -23.85
N SER A 390 8.34 -33.91 -24.56
CA SER A 390 7.82 -34.58 -25.77
C SER A 390 6.59 -35.45 -25.45
N GLY A 391 5.47 -35.25 -26.17
CA GLY A 391 4.25 -36.09 -26.11
C GLY A 391 2.90 -35.35 -26.22
N ASP A 392 1.86 -36.07 -26.68
CA ASP A 392 0.63 -35.52 -27.29
C ASP A 392 -0.37 -34.76 -26.38
N ASN A 393 -0.27 -34.86 -25.04
CA ASN A 393 -1.19 -34.19 -24.09
C ASN A 393 -0.54 -33.09 -23.22
N LYS A 394 0.63 -32.57 -23.61
CA LYS A 394 1.47 -31.73 -22.72
C LYS A 394 1.51 -30.23 -23.06
N ILE A 395 0.77 -29.80 -24.08
CA ILE A 395 0.75 -28.38 -24.52
C ILE A 395 0.00 -27.50 -23.52
N ALA A 396 -1.14 -27.94 -23.00
CA ALA A 396 -1.95 -27.15 -22.05
C ALA A 396 -1.20 -26.89 -20.72
N ASN A 397 -0.53 -27.89 -20.17
CA ASN A 397 0.28 -27.74 -18.95
C ASN A 397 1.50 -26.84 -19.19
N SER A 398 2.12 -26.95 -20.36
CA SER A 398 3.24 -26.08 -20.75
C SER A 398 2.79 -24.63 -20.92
N ALA A 399 1.61 -24.39 -21.51
CA ALA A 399 1.03 -23.07 -21.64
C ALA A 399 0.70 -22.44 -20.28
N ARG A 400 0.10 -23.21 -19.36
CA ARG A 400 -0.12 -22.77 -17.96
C ARG A 400 1.21 -22.43 -17.29
N MET A 401 2.23 -23.28 -17.44
CA MET A 401 3.54 -23.01 -16.85
C MET A 401 4.17 -21.71 -17.36
N MET A 402 4.06 -21.44 -18.68
CA MET A 402 4.54 -20.19 -19.27
C MET A 402 3.82 -18.97 -18.67
N GLN A 403 2.52 -19.07 -18.38
CA GLN A 403 1.75 -17.99 -17.77
C GLN A 403 2.20 -17.64 -16.35
N TYR A 404 2.75 -18.61 -15.61
CA TYR A 404 3.27 -18.44 -14.25
C TYR A 404 4.81 -18.36 -14.20
N ALA A 405 5.47 -18.30 -15.35
CA ALA A 405 6.91 -18.09 -15.40
C ALA A 405 7.28 -16.76 -14.71
N PRO A 406 8.27 -16.72 -13.80
CA PRO A 406 8.55 -15.52 -13.01
C PRO A 406 8.81 -14.27 -13.85
N GLY A 407 9.48 -14.40 -15.00
CA GLY A 407 9.69 -13.28 -15.93
C GLY A 407 8.40 -12.78 -16.60
N VAL A 408 7.48 -13.68 -16.93
CA VAL A 408 6.16 -13.32 -17.50
C VAL A 408 5.29 -12.66 -16.44
N LEU A 409 5.27 -13.21 -15.23
CA LEU A 409 4.60 -12.60 -14.07
C LEU A 409 5.16 -11.21 -13.79
N TYR A 410 6.47 -11.03 -13.88
CA TYR A 410 7.11 -9.73 -13.67
C TYR A 410 6.69 -8.71 -14.73
N GLN A 411 6.70 -9.09 -16.01
CA GLN A 411 6.24 -8.23 -17.10
C GLN A 411 4.78 -7.79 -16.91
N ARG A 412 3.87 -8.73 -16.60
CA ARG A 412 2.47 -8.42 -16.34
C ARG A 412 2.30 -7.51 -15.12
N ALA A 413 2.96 -7.83 -14.02
CA ALA A 413 2.94 -7.01 -12.82
C ALA A 413 3.48 -5.60 -13.09
N SER A 414 4.54 -5.45 -13.90
CA SER A 414 5.10 -4.13 -14.23
C SER A 414 4.22 -3.31 -15.18
N ALA A 415 3.41 -3.98 -16.01
CA ALA A 415 2.46 -3.31 -16.89
C ALA A 415 1.22 -2.81 -16.11
N GLU A 416 0.71 -3.62 -15.17
CA GLU A 416 -0.47 -3.26 -14.36
C GLU A 416 -0.13 -2.36 -13.16
N SER A 417 1.04 -2.54 -12.56
CA SER A 417 1.49 -1.84 -11.35
C SER A 417 2.96 -1.45 -11.51
N PRO A 418 3.28 -0.45 -12.36
CA PRO A 418 4.66 -0.04 -12.65
C PRO A 418 5.41 0.47 -11.41
N ASP A 419 4.69 0.97 -10.40
CA ASP A 419 5.22 1.33 -9.09
C ASP A 419 4.35 0.71 -7.99
N TYR A 420 4.99 0.23 -6.92
CA TYR A 420 4.32 -0.26 -5.73
C TYR A 420 5.06 0.25 -4.49
N TYR A 421 4.38 1.09 -3.74
CA TYR A 421 4.85 1.65 -2.50
C TYR A 421 3.71 1.76 -1.49
N ARG A 422 3.99 1.32 -0.26
CA ARG A 422 3.12 1.52 0.90
C ARG A 422 3.84 2.43 1.88
N PRO A 423 3.31 3.63 2.17
CA PRO A 423 3.89 4.48 3.21
C PRO A 423 3.69 3.86 4.59
N GLY A 424 4.70 4.00 5.45
CA GLY A 424 4.66 3.64 6.87
C GLY A 424 5.12 2.21 7.21
N PRO A 425 5.37 1.92 8.51
CA PRO A 425 5.60 0.55 8.98
C PRO A 425 4.38 -0.32 8.70
N MET A 426 4.58 -1.63 8.56
CA MET A 426 3.53 -2.66 8.40
C MET A 426 2.69 -2.82 9.69
N SER A 427 2.24 -1.73 10.32
CA SER A 427 1.27 -1.76 11.40
C SER A 427 -0.12 -2.08 10.82
N GLU A 428 -0.99 -2.65 11.64
CA GLU A 428 -2.40 -2.81 11.28
C GLU A 428 -3.00 -1.45 10.87
N PRO A 429 -3.79 -1.39 9.79
CA PRO A 429 -4.42 -0.14 9.38
C PRO A 429 -5.42 0.32 10.45
N LEU A 430 -5.50 1.64 10.64
CA LEU A 430 -6.55 2.26 11.45
C LEU A 430 -7.80 2.44 10.58
N ASN A 431 -8.89 1.76 10.92
CA ASN A 431 -10.17 2.01 10.25
C ASN A 431 -10.89 3.19 10.90
N PHE A 432 -11.40 4.11 10.11
CA PHE A 432 -12.18 5.25 10.59
C PHE A 432 -13.28 5.63 9.62
N PHE A 433 -14.26 6.40 10.09
CA PHE A 433 -15.33 6.95 9.26
C PHE A 433 -14.96 8.35 8.80
N TYR A 434 -15.35 8.73 7.60
CA TYR A 434 -15.18 10.10 7.14
C TYR A 434 -16.27 10.52 6.15
N ASP A 435 -16.50 11.81 6.08
CA ASP A 435 -17.37 12.48 5.13
C ASP A 435 -16.83 13.89 4.86
N TYR A 436 -17.34 14.58 3.85
CA TYR A 436 -16.99 15.95 3.56
C TYR A 436 -18.18 16.75 3.03
N GLY A 437 -18.10 18.07 3.19
CA GLY A 437 -19.00 19.02 2.57
C GLY A 437 -18.26 20.28 2.15
N VAL A 438 -18.72 20.91 1.07
CA VAL A 438 -18.17 22.18 0.59
C VAL A 438 -19.18 23.30 0.86
N PHE A 439 -18.67 24.41 1.41
CA PHE A 439 -19.44 25.59 1.79
C PHE A 439 -18.73 26.86 1.32
N GLN A 440 -19.40 28.00 1.36
CA GLN A 440 -18.78 29.29 1.08
C GLN A 440 -18.02 29.80 2.30
N SER A 441 -16.75 30.19 2.14
CA SER A 441 -15.97 30.87 3.19
C SER A 441 -16.52 32.28 3.46
N GLU A 442 -16.33 32.80 4.68
CA GLU A 442 -16.73 34.15 5.07
C GLU A 442 -16.12 35.24 4.16
N GLY A 443 -14.97 34.96 3.54
CA GLY A 443 -14.30 35.86 2.58
C GLY A 443 -14.80 35.78 1.13
N GLY A 444 -15.85 34.98 0.84
CA GLY A 444 -16.40 34.78 -0.49
C GLY A 444 -15.75 33.68 -1.33
N GLY A 445 -14.76 32.97 -0.79
CA GLY A 445 -14.15 31.77 -1.38
C GLY A 445 -14.92 30.49 -1.06
N SER A 446 -14.31 29.32 -1.28
CA SER A 446 -14.88 28.01 -0.92
C SER A 446 -14.08 27.41 0.24
N ARG A 447 -14.79 26.82 1.20
CA ARG A 447 -14.22 26.02 2.29
C ARG A 447 -14.64 24.57 2.15
N LEU A 448 -13.68 23.67 2.27
CA LEU A 448 -13.92 22.25 2.43
C LEU A 448 -13.92 21.93 3.93
N GLU A 449 -14.97 21.26 4.37
CA GLU A 449 -15.06 20.69 5.71
C GLU A 449 -15.02 19.17 5.61
N VAL A 450 -14.06 18.55 6.29
CA VAL A 450 -13.91 17.09 6.39
C VAL A 450 -14.29 16.67 7.79
N TYR A 451 -15.29 15.80 7.88
CA TYR A 451 -15.79 15.24 9.14
C TYR A 451 -15.25 13.81 9.26
N TYR A 452 -14.70 13.44 10.41
CA TYR A 452 -14.24 12.07 10.65
C TYR A 452 -14.73 11.55 11.98
N GLY A 453 -14.90 10.23 12.06
CA GLY A 453 -15.30 9.51 13.27
C GLY A 453 -14.23 8.52 13.66
N VAL A 454 -13.63 8.70 14.84
CA VAL A 454 -12.61 7.80 15.40
C VAL A 454 -13.30 6.70 16.22
N PRO A 455 -13.26 5.42 15.81
CA PRO A 455 -13.83 4.34 16.60
C PRO A 455 -12.93 4.03 17.80
N PRO A 456 -13.43 4.06 19.05
CA PRO A 456 -12.62 3.71 20.22
C PRO A 456 -12.07 2.28 20.23
N SER A 457 -12.60 1.40 19.38
CA SER A 457 -12.11 0.03 19.17
C SER A 457 -10.84 -0.04 18.31
N GLU A 458 -10.56 0.99 17.51
CA GLU A 458 -9.46 1.01 16.52
C GLU A 458 -8.22 1.76 17.04
N VAL A 459 -8.33 2.46 18.16
CA VAL A 459 -7.28 3.30 18.74
C VAL A 459 -6.95 2.90 20.18
N GLN A 460 -5.73 3.18 20.61
CA GLN A 460 -5.34 2.97 21.99
C GLN A 460 -5.93 4.07 22.89
N VAL A 461 -6.56 3.64 23.98
CA VAL A 461 -7.17 4.53 24.97
C VAL A 461 -6.25 4.62 26.18
N LEU A 462 -5.82 5.84 26.51
CA LEU A 462 -5.02 6.10 27.71
C LEU A 462 -5.95 6.37 28.90
N LYS A 463 -5.75 5.65 30.01
CA LYS A 463 -6.42 5.96 31.27
C LYS A 463 -5.64 7.06 31.99
N THR A 464 -6.34 8.13 32.35
CA THR A 464 -5.82 9.32 33.04
C THR A 464 -6.61 9.56 34.32
N ASP A 465 -6.13 10.44 35.20
CA ASP A 465 -6.84 10.81 36.43
C ASP A 465 -8.20 11.49 36.15
N THR A 466 -8.35 12.09 34.96
CA THR A 466 -9.55 12.80 34.52
C THR A 466 -10.52 11.95 33.69
N GLY A 467 -10.18 10.69 33.41
CA GLY A 467 -10.98 9.79 32.59
C GLY A 467 -10.17 9.02 31.55
N HIS A 468 -10.78 8.69 30.43
CA HIS A 468 -10.20 7.96 29.32
C HIS A 468 -9.94 8.93 28.16
N LEU A 469 -8.71 8.93 27.65
CA LEU A 469 -8.24 9.83 26.60
C LEU A 469 -8.00 9.05 25.30
N ILE A 470 -8.52 9.58 24.20
CA ILE A 470 -8.15 9.23 22.83
C ILE A 470 -7.32 10.38 22.26
N GLN A 471 -6.21 10.07 21.61
CA GLN A 471 -5.33 11.05 20.98
C GLN A 471 -4.97 10.60 19.56
N VAL A 472 -5.39 11.37 18.56
CA VAL A 472 -5.21 11.05 17.14
C VAL A 472 -4.65 12.28 16.42
N GLU A 473 -3.60 12.10 15.64
CA GLU A 473 -3.15 13.09 14.67
C GLU A 473 -4.05 12.98 13.44
N SER A 474 -4.81 14.03 13.15
CA SER A 474 -5.68 14.10 11.98
C SER A 474 -5.12 15.08 10.98
N ALA A 475 -5.16 14.74 9.69
CA ALA A 475 -4.71 15.65 8.67
C ALA A 475 -5.44 15.46 7.34
N VAL A 476 -5.62 16.56 6.62
CA VAL A 476 -6.33 16.67 5.36
C VAL A 476 -5.47 17.40 4.35
N ALA A 477 -5.45 16.92 3.12
CA ALA A 477 -4.81 17.59 2.01
C ALA A 477 -5.67 17.60 0.76
N LEU A 478 -5.61 18.70 0.01
CA LEU A 478 -6.13 18.83 -1.35
C LEU A 478 -4.95 19.04 -2.31
N ALA A 479 -4.80 18.13 -3.27
CA ALA A 479 -3.88 18.29 -4.39
C ALA A 479 -4.68 18.48 -5.68
N ASN A 480 -4.29 19.45 -6.52
CA ASN A 480 -4.82 19.54 -7.88
C ASN A 480 -4.35 18.33 -8.74
N ALA A 481 -4.91 18.16 -9.94
CA ALA A 481 -4.69 16.97 -10.78
C ALA A 481 -3.20 16.69 -11.11
N ASP A 482 -2.37 17.72 -11.11
CA ASP A 482 -0.93 17.67 -11.36
C ASP A 482 -0.07 17.74 -10.08
N HIS A 483 -0.71 17.81 -8.89
CA HIS A 483 -0.07 17.91 -7.57
C HIS A 483 0.88 19.12 -7.42
N THR A 484 0.73 20.14 -8.26
CA THR A 484 1.53 21.38 -8.21
C THR A 484 1.07 22.34 -7.12
N SER A 485 -0.20 22.26 -6.73
CA SER A 485 -0.77 23.00 -5.62
C SER A 485 -1.34 22.01 -4.61
N ILE A 486 -0.69 21.94 -3.44
CA ILE A 486 -1.13 21.11 -2.32
C ILE A 486 -1.46 22.01 -1.14
N LEU A 487 -2.72 21.98 -0.74
CA LEU A 487 -3.22 22.64 0.46
C LEU A 487 -3.32 21.61 1.57
N ARG A 488 -2.79 21.91 2.76
CA ARG A 488 -2.68 20.95 3.88
C ARG A 488 -3.19 21.56 5.18
N ARG A 489 -3.85 20.74 5.99
CA ARG A 489 -4.22 21.06 7.36
C ARG A 489 -4.02 19.83 8.23
N GLY A 490 -3.26 19.97 9.30
CA GLY A 490 -3.13 18.94 10.34
C GLY A 490 -3.56 19.48 11.69
N ASP A 491 -3.95 18.58 12.58
CA ASP A 491 -4.28 18.89 13.97
C ASP A 491 -4.05 17.67 14.87
N LEU A 492 -3.91 17.93 16.17
CA LEU A 492 -3.87 16.89 17.19
C LEU A 492 -5.23 16.83 17.88
N PHE A 493 -6.05 15.86 17.47
CA PHE A 493 -7.34 15.58 18.10
C PHE A 493 -7.14 14.89 19.45
N SER A 494 -7.68 15.48 20.50
CA SER A 494 -7.68 14.91 21.86
C SER A 494 -9.10 14.91 22.43
N TYR A 495 -9.60 13.75 22.84
CA TYR A 495 -10.93 13.62 23.42
C TYR A 495 -10.90 12.86 24.73
N VAL A 496 -11.40 13.51 25.79
CA VAL A 496 -11.48 12.93 27.13
C VAL A 496 -12.94 12.59 27.44
N ASN A 497 -13.17 11.34 27.83
CA ASN A 497 -14.44 10.89 28.38
C ASN A 497 -14.26 10.45 29.83
N GLN A 498 -15.15 10.88 30.73
CA GLN A 498 -15.09 10.47 32.14
C GLN A 498 -15.37 8.97 32.30
N ALA A 499 -16.34 8.45 31.55
CA ALA A 499 -16.64 7.03 31.49
C ALA A 499 -15.70 6.29 30.52
N GLU A 500 -15.65 4.97 30.63
CA GLU A 500 -14.98 4.15 29.63
C GLU A 500 -15.71 4.26 28.28
N PHE A 501 -14.95 4.27 27.18
CA PHE A 501 -15.54 4.34 25.84
C PHE A 501 -16.29 3.05 25.50
N ASN A 502 -17.49 3.18 24.95
CA ASN A 502 -18.16 2.06 24.30
C ASN A 502 -17.36 1.65 23.05
N ARG A 503 -16.98 0.37 22.97
CA ARG A 503 -16.21 -0.22 21.86
C ARG A 503 -17.06 -1.09 20.94
N GLU A 504 -18.38 -1.02 21.04
CA GLU A 504 -19.30 -1.67 20.12
C GLU A 504 -19.10 -1.15 18.68
N ARG A 505 -19.32 -2.06 17.72
CA ARG A 505 -19.14 -1.75 16.30
C ARG A 505 -20.07 -0.63 15.87
N GLY A 506 -19.51 0.42 15.27
CA GLY A 506 -20.24 1.60 14.81
C GLY A 506 -20.26 2.76 15.79
N MET A 507 -19.75 2.60 17.01
CA MET A 507 -19.47 3.72 17.91
C MET A 507 -18.24 4.49 17.45
N PHE A 508 -18.32 5.82 17.45
CA PHE A 508 -17.20 6.69 17.09
C PHE A 508 -17.26 8.02 17.85
N VAL A 509 -16.12 8.69 17.92
CA VAL A 509 -16.01 10.08 18.38
C VAL A 509 -15.83 10.98 17.14
N PRO A 510 -16.78 11.87 16.83
CA PRO A 510 -16.68 12.74 15.67
C PRO A 510 -15.76 13.94 15.94
N ASP A 511 -15.06 14.39 14.91
CA ASP A 511 -14.41 15.70 14.85
C ASP A 511 -14.33 16.20 13.40
N GLN A 512 -13.80 17.39 13.16
CA GLN A 512 -13.68 17.97 11.83
C GLN A 512 -12.37 18.74 11.62
N LEU A 513 -12.00 18.83 10.34
CA LEU A 513 -10.96 19.72 9.84
C LEU A 513 -11.53 20.58 8.70
N GLU A 514 -11.06 21.82 8.63
CA GLU A 514 -11.46 22.79 7.60
C GLU A 514 -10.24 23.23 6.78
N LEU A 515 -10.47 23.43 5.49
CA LEU A 515 -9.47 23.87 4.54
C LEU A 515 -10.11 24.83 3.53
N GLU A 516 -9.61 26.07 3.45
CA GLU A 516 -9.98 26.99 2.38
C GLU A 516 -9.31 26.57 1.07
N SER A 517 -10.06 26.61 -0.04
CA SER A 517 -9.56 26.22 -1.35
C SER A 517 -10.16 27.08 -2.46
N PRO A 518 -9.39 27.42 -3.50
CA PRO A 518 -9.96 27.89 -4.76
C PRO A 518 -10.92 26.86 -5.37
N PRO A 519 -11.83 27.30 -6.24
CA PRO A 519 -12.67 26.40 -7.03
C PRO A 519 -11.85 25.54 -7.98
N GLY A 520 -12.22 24.27 -8.13
CA GLY A 520 -11.49 23.36 -9.01
C GLY A 520 -11.69 21.89 -8.67
N LYS A 521 -10.97 21.04 -9.39
CA LYS A 521 -10.96 19.58 -9.16
C LYS A 521 -9.68 19.19 -8.42
N TYR A 522 -9.86 18.43 -7.35
CA TYR A 522 -8.79 18.04 -6.46
C TYR A 522 -8.86 16.55 -6.12
N THR A 523 -7.73 15.99 -5.70
CA THR A 523 -7.65 14.76 -4.92
C THR A 523 -7.59 15.14 -3.44
N LEU A 524 -8.60 14.70 -2.69
CA LEU A 524 -8.67 14.81 -1.24
C LEU A 524 -8.02 13.58 -0.60
N GLN A 525 -7.06 13.83 0.29
CA GLN A 525 -6.50 12.82 1.19
C GLN A 525 -6.88 13.15 2.63
N VAL A 526 -7.34 12.14 3.38
CA VAL A 526 -7.63 12.22 4.81
C VAL A 526 -6.81 11.15 5.53
N LYS A 527 -6.00 11.56 6.51
CA LYS A 527 -5.15 10.67 7.30
C LYS A 527 -5.45 10.81 8.77
N LEU A 528 -5.60 9.68 9.46
CA LEU A 528 -5.61 9.60 10.91
C LEU A 528 -4.47 8.69 11.36
N LYS A 529 -3.73 9.13 12.38
CA LYS A 529 -2.70 8.34 13.05
C LYS A 529 -2.98 8.30 14.54
N ASP A 530 -3.15 7.11 15.10
CA ASP A 530 -3.20 6.95 16.55
C ASP A 530 -1.83 7.33 17.14
N ALA A 531 -1.80 8.36 17.98
CA ALA A 531 -0.57 8.90 18.53
C ALA A 531 0.15 7.92 19.46
N LEU A 532 -0.55 6.90 19.97
CA LEU A 532 0.00 5.92 20.92
C LEU A 532 0.41 4.62 20.24
N SER A 533 -0.49 4.00 19.46
CA SER A 533 -0.18 2.72 18.80
C SER A 533 0.58 2.89 17.48
N GLY A 534 0.59 4.09 16.90
CA GLY A 534 1.17 4.37 15.59
C GLY A 534 0.34 3.84 14.42
N LYS A 535 -0.83 3.23 14.66
CA LYS A 535 -1.73 2.77 13.58
C LYS A 535 -2.15 3.96 12.71
N VAL A 536 -2.04 3.80 11.39
CA VAL A 536 -2.37 4.83 10.40
C VAL A 536 -3.52 4.35 9.53
N GLY A 537 -4.46 5.25 9.25
CA GLY A 537 -5.49 5.10 8.24
C GLY A 537 -5.39 6.25 7.25
N ILE A 538 -5.49 5.94 5.95
CA ILE A 538 -5.49 6.94 4.88
C ILE A 538 -6.64 6.64 3.92
N PHE A 539 -7.44 7.67 3.62
CA PHE A 539 -8.42 7.65 2.53
C PHE A 539 -8.05 8.68 1.46
N LYS A 540 -8.32 8.32 0.20
CA LYS A 540 -8.13 9.19 -0.97
C LYS A 540 -9.36 9.15 -1.86
N GLN A 541 -9.84 10.30 -2.31
CA GLN A 541 -10.93 10.43 -3.28
C GLN A 541 -10.81 11.70 -4.12
N SER A 542 -11.44 11.73 -5.29
CA SER A 542 -11.55 12.95 -6.10
C SER A 542 -12.72 13.81 -5.61
N VAL A 543 -12.51 15.11 -5.46
CA VAL A 543 -13.52 16.10 -5.05
C VAL A 543 -13.54 17.29 -6.00
N GLU A 544 -14.72 17.88 -6.18
CA GLU A 544 -14.90 19.12 -6.93
C GLU A 544 -15.32 20.22 -5.97
N ILE A 545 -14.52 21.28 -5.91
CA ILE A 545 -14.79 22.47 -5.12
C ILE A 545 -15.52 23.46 -6.04
N PRO A 546 -16.84 23.66 -5.87
CA PRO A 546 -17.58 24.62 -6.68
C PRO A 546 -17.09 26.04 -6.43
N ASP A 547 -17.26 26.88 -7.45
CA ASP A 547 -17.14 28.32 -7.30
C ASP A 547 -18.43 28.84 -6.66
N TYR A 548 -18.34 29.47 -5.50
CA TYR A 548 -19.47 30.18 -4.89
C TYR A 548 -19.52 31.66 -5.27
N ALA A 549 -18.46 32.21 -5.88
CA ALA A 549 -18.47 33.57 -6.39
C ALA A 549 -19.45 33.70 -7.56
N GLY A 550 -20.24 34.78 -7.57
CA GLY A 550 -21.26 35.06 -8.59
C GLY A 550 -22.63 35.36 -8.00
N GLU A 551 -23.56 35.74 -8.86
CA GLU A 551 -24.90 36.23 -8.47
C GLU A 551 -26.01 35.18 -8.62
N SER A 552 -25.69 34.00 -9.18
CA SER A 552 -26.68 32.92 -9.35
C SER A 552 -26.97 32.22 -8.02
N LEU A 553 -28.21 31.80 -7.82
CA LEU A 553 -28.63 30.94 -6.71
C LEU A 553 -27.75 29.68 -6.62
N LYS A 554 -27.17 29.41 -5.45
CA LYS A 554 -26.30 28.25 -5.20
C LYS A 554 -26.65 27.57 -3.87
N LEU A 555 -26.31 26.29 -3.77
CA LEU A 555 -26.44 25.48 -2.56
C LEU A 555 -25.06 24.97 -2.12
N SER A 556 -24.84 24.84 -0.82
CA SER A 556 -23.73 24.06 -0.28
C SER A 556 -23.95 22.57 -0.50
N SER A 557 -22.91 21.77 -0.22
CA SER A 557 -23.13 20.34 0.01
C SER A 557 -24.13 20.11 1.16
N ILE A 558 -24.84 18.98 1.10
CA ILE A 558 -25.76 18.55 2.16
C ILE A 558 -24.96 17.80 3.23
N LEU A 559 -24.91 18.34 4.44
CA LEU A 559 -24.34 17.68 5.60
C LEU A 559 -25.39 16.83 6.31
N LEU A 560 -25.18 15.51 6.30
CA LEU A 560 -25.96 14.57 7.09
C LEU A 560 -25.49 14.60 8.54
N ALA A 561 -26.42 14.79 9.45
CA ALA A 561 -26.15 15.05 10.87
C ALA A 561 -26.98 14.15 11.77
N SER A 562 -26.37 13.72 12.87
CA SER A 562 -27.02 12.96 13.95
C SER A 562 -27.92 13.86 14.80
N SER A 563 -27.55 15.13 14.93
CA SER A 563 -28.31 16.14 15.66
C SER A 563 -28.04 17.54 15.13
N VAL A 564 -29.08 18.38 15.18
CA VAL A 564 -29.00 19.83 14.96
C VAL A 564 -29.72 20.51 16.12
N GLY A 565 -29.10 21.53 16.74
CA GLY A 565 -29.73 22.25 17.86
C GLY A 565 -28.94 23.48 18.31
N GLU A 566 -29.45 24.19 19.32
CA GLU A 566 -28.86 25.46 19.81
C GLU A 566 -27.64 25.28 20.73
N SER A 567 -27.31 24.04 21.10
CA SER A 567 -26.19 23.73 22.01
C SER A 567 -25.46 22.48 21.56
N GLY A 568 -24.13 22.47 21.70
CA GLY A 568 -23.31 21.28 21.43
C GLY A 568 -21.99 21.29 22.19
N VAL A 569 -21.31 20.14 22.16
CA VAL A 569 -20.08 19.90 22.94
C VAL A 569 -18.84 20.35 22.19
N ASN A 570 -18.73 20.02 20.90
CA ASN A 570 -17.58 20.40 20.08
C ASN A 570 -17.86 21.75 19.41
N PRO A 571 -17.11 22.82 19.72
CA PRO A 571 -17.33 24.14 19.14
C PRO A 571 -17.06 24.18 17.63
N ARG A 572 -16.29 23.22 17.09
CA ARG A 572 -16.06 23.12 15.64
C ARG A 572 -17.35 22.83 14.88
N PHE A 573 -18.28 22.10 15.48
CA PHE A 573 -19.58 21.78 14.87
C PHE A 573 -20.57 22.95 14.86
N LYS A 574 -20.17 24.13 15.35
CA LYS A 574 -21.02 25.32 15.35
C LYS A 574 -21.05 25.93 13.93
N LYS A 575 -22.25 26.03 13.36
CA LYS A 575 -22.52 26.65 12.06
C LYS A 575 -23.49 27.81 12.24
N GLY A 576 -22.94 29.02 12.40
CA GLY A 576 -23.74 30.19 12.78
C GLY A 576 -24.31 30.01 14.19
N ASP A 577 -25.63 29.99 14.31
CA ASP A 577 -26.33 29.90 15.60
C ASP A 577 -26.72 28.47 16.00
N VAL A 578 -26.43 27.47 15.15
CA VAL A 578 -26.76 26.06 15.40
C VAL A 578 -25.50 25.20 15.53
N TRP A 579 -25.57 24.15 16.33
CA TRP A 579 -24.60 23.06 16.36
C TRP A 579 -25.11 21.91 15.51
N VAL A 580 -24.29 21.47 14.57
CA VAL A 580 -24.60 20.40 13.62
C VAL A 580 -23.62 19.25 13.83
N THR A 581 -24.03 18.23 14.58
CA THR A 581 -23.16 17.08 14.86
C THR A 581 -23.14 16.15 13.64
N PRO A 582 -22.02 16.02 12.92
CA PRO A 582 -21.96 15.28 11.66
C PRO A 582 -22.22 13.79 11.88
N MET A 583 -22.66 13.10 10.82
CA MET A 583 -22.76 11.64 10.75
C MET A 583 -21.82 11.08 9.67
N PRO A 584 -20.49 10.95 9.94
CA PRO A 584 -19.52 10.53 8.93
C PRO A 584 -19.75 9.10 8.40
N THR A 585 -20.53 8.27 9.11
CA THR A 585 -20.91 6.93 8.65
C THR A 585 -21.97 6.97 7.55
N ARG A 586 -22.66 8.11 7.36
CA ARG A 586 -23.86 8.26 6.53
C ARG A 586 -24.89 7.14 6.75
N THR A 587 -24.92 6.56 7.94
CA THR A 587 -25.74 5.40 8.27
C THR A 587 -26.72 5.76 9.37
N PHE A 588 -28.00 5.52 9.13
CA PHE A 588 -29.09 5.85 10.03
C PHE A 588 -29.96 4.64 10.32
N SER A 589 -30.47 4.54 11.54
CA SER A 589 -31.53 3.60 11.94
C SER A 589 -32.86 4.32 12.11
N GLN A 590 -33.97 3.57 12.08
CA GLN A 590 -35.31 4.12 12.41
C GLN A 590 -35.39 4.81 13.78
N THR A 591 -34.51 4.45 14.72
CA THR A 591 -34.51 4.98 16.09
C THR A 591 -33.72 6.28 16.25
N GLN A 592 -33.02 6.72 15.21
CA GLN A 592 -32.17 7.91 15.23
C GLN A 592 -32.83 9.08 14.48
N THR A 593 -32.74 10.27 15.06
CA THR A 593 -33.08 11.51 14.35
C THR A 593 -32.08 11.72 13.22
N THR A 594 -32.58 11.87 12.00
CA THR A 594 -31.75 12.12 10.83
C THR A 594 -31.96 13.55 10.37
N ASN A 595 -30.91 14.36 10.38
CA ASN A 595 -30.96 15.75 9.96
C ASN A 595 -30.11 15.98 8.73
N ALA A 596 -30.57 16.84 7.82
CA ALA A 596 -29.79 17.31 6.68
C ALA A 596 -29.65 18.82 6.78
N PHE A 597 -28.41 19.31 6.92
CA PHE A 597 -28.07 20.73 6.97
C PHE A 597 -27.49 21.18 5.63
N PHE A 598 -27.83 22.38 5.19
CA PHE A 598 -27.27 23.00 3.98
C PHE A 598 -27.39 24.53 4.04
N GLU A 599 -26.58 25.22 3.26
CA GLU A 599 -26.56 26.67 3.13
C GLU A 599 -27.04 27.08 1.74
N ILE A 600 -27.82 28.15 1.67
CA ILE A 600 -28.38 28.74 0.45
C ILE A 600 -27.71 30.09 0.23
N TYR A 601 -27.19 30.32 -0.98
CA TYR A 601 -26.46 31.53 -1.34
C TYR A 601 -27.12 32.26 -2.50
N ASN A 602 -26.95 33.58 -2.52
CA ASN A 602 -27.38 34.48 -3.60
C ASN A 602 -28.90 34.49 -3.83
N LEU A 603 -29.69 34.48 -2.75
CA LEU A 603 -31.13 34.69 -2.81
C LEU A 603 -31.44 36.14 -3.20
N LEU A 604 -32.33 36.33 -4.18
CA LEU A 604 -32.75 37.65 -4.61
C LEU A 604 -33.80 38.23 -3.65
N LYS A 605 -33.62 39.50 -3.30
CA LYS A 605 -34.58 40.25 -2.47
C LYS A 605 -35.64 40.91 -3.35
N ASP A 606 -36.87 40.91 -2.88
CA ASP A 606 -37.99 41.61 -3.50
C ASP A 606 -37.92 43.13 -3.25
N GLU A 607 -38.94 43.86 -3.72
CA GLU A 607 -39.06 45.31 -3.54
C GLU A 607 -39.18 45.76 -2.07
N PHE A 608 -39.48 44.84 -1.15
CA PHE A 608 -39.55 45.08 0.30
C PHE A 608 -38.28 44.65 1.05
N GLY A 609 -37.27 44.16 0.33
CA GLY A 609 -36.01 43.68 0.91
C GLY A 609 -36.11 42.28 1.53
N GLN A 610 -37.16 41.51 1.22
CA GLN A 610 -37.37 40.15 1.71
C GLN A 610 -36.99 39.12 0.65
N THR A 611 -36.49 37.96 1.09
CA THR A 611 -36.27 36.80 0.21
C THR A 611 -37.44 35.85 0.33
N HIS A 612 -37.88 35.28 -0.80
CA HIS A 612 -38.95 34.28 -0.84
C HIS A 612 -38.45 33.06 -1.61
N TYR A 613 -38.41 31.90 -0.96
CA TYR A 613 -37.91 30.69 -1.58
C TYR A 613 -38.67 29.46 -1.10
N LYS A 614 -38.61 28.42 -1.92
CA LYS A 614 -39.27 27.14 -1.70
C LYS A 614 -38.22 26.05 -1.62
N ILE A 615 -38.24 25.28 -0.55
CA ILE A 615 -37.38 24.11 -0.35
C ILE A 615 -38.18 22.86 -0.61
N GLN A 616 -37.62 21.96 -1.39
CA GLN A 616 -38.14 20.63 -1.64
C GLN A 616 -37.06 19.59 -1.40
N TYR A 617 -37.30 18.63 -0.52
CA TYR A 617 -36.43 17.46 -0.42
C TYR A 617 -37.15 16.19 -0.88
N ARG A 618 -36.39 15.27 -1.46
CA ARG A 618 -36.87 13.96 -1.93
C ARG A 618 -35.93 12.86 -1.48
N VAL A 619 -36.50 11.79 -0.91
CA VAL A 619 -35.78 10.56 -0.60
C VAL A 619 -36.20 9.47 -1.57
N ARG A 620 -35.21 8.80 -2.18
CA ARG A 620 -35.42 7.72 -3.15
C ARG A 620 -34.56 6.52 -2.80
N PHE A 621 -35.17 5.34 -2.77
CA PHE A 621 -34.41 4.09 -2.74
C PHE A 621 -33.68 3.85 -4.06
N SER A 622 -32.39 3.52 -3.99
CA SER A 622 -31.55 3.25 -5.17
C SER A 622 -31.30 1.75 -5.32
N SER A 623 -31.95 1.10 -6.29
CA SER A 623 -31.87 -0.35 -6.52
C SER A 623 -30.77 -0.74 -7.51
N LYS A 624 -29.50 -0.79 -7.11
CA LYS A 624 -28.52 -1.73 -7.68
C LYS A 624 -27.25 -1.90 -6.85
N GLY A 625 -26.85 -3.17 -6.74
CA GLY A 625 -25.47 -3.67 -6.72
C GLY A 625 -24.69 -3.45 -5.42
N SER A 626 -24.29 -4.55 -4.79
CA SER A 626 -23.32 -4.64 -3.69
C SER A 626 -22.02 -3.87 -3.96
N VAL A 627 -22.04 -2.57 -3.73
CA VAL A 627 -20.84 -1.77 -3.50
C VAL A 627 -20.80 -1.58 -1.99
N GLY A 628 -19.82 -2.21 -1.33
CA GLY A 628 -19.65 -2.05 0.12
C GLY A 628 -19.57 -0.56 0.48
N LEU A 629 -19.93 -0.19 1.72
CA LEU A 629 -19.90 1.21 2.18
C LEU A 629 -18.60 1.94 1.82
N ALA A 630 -17.46 1.23 1.73
CA ALA A 630 -16.17 1.77 1.30
C ALA A 630 -16.17 2.36 -0.14
N GLY A 631 -16.95 1.80 -1.07
CA GLY A 631 -17.04 2.31 -2.45
C GLY A 631 -18.02 3.47 -2.64
N MET A 632 -18.90 3.74 -1.66
CA MET A 632 -19.76 4.94 -1.65
C MET A 632 -18.99 6.21 -1.29
N LEU A 633 -17.82 6.07 -0.66
CA LEU A 633 -16.92 7.16 -0.32
C LEU A 633 -16.00 7.58 -1.48
N THR A 634 -16.07 6.92 -2.64
CA THR A 634 -15.12 7.14 -3.75
C THR A 634 -15.71 7.76 -5.03
N SER A 635 -17.02 8.03 -5.07
CA SER A 635 -17.68 8.37 -6.32
C SER A 635 -18.46 9.69 -6.24
N GLY A 636 -17.79 10.76 -6.67
CA GLY A 636 -18.44 11.90 -7.36
C GLY A 636 -19.01 11.49 -8.73
N VAL A 637 -19.56 10.29 -8.86
CA VAL A 637 -20.10 9.76 -10.11
C VAL A 637 -21.60 10.02 -10.11
N ARG A 638 -22.03 10.98 -10.94
CA ARG A 638 -23.36 10.98 -11.58
C ARG A 638 -23.50 9.68 -12.39
N ALA A 639 -23.64 8.55 -11.73
CA ALA A 639 -23.93 7.29 -12.38
C ALA A 639 -25.38 7.40 -12.87
N ILE A 640 -25.63 7.03 -14.12
CA ILE A 640 -26.97 7.04 -14.70
C ILE A 640 -27.82 6.01 -13.93
N MET A 641 -28.44 6.45 -12.84
CA MET A 641 -29.32 5.64 -12.00
C MET A 641 -30.69 5.54 -12.66
N ARG A 642 -31.28 4.34 -12.62
CA ARG A 642 -32.71 4.16 -12.89
C ARG A 642 -33.48 4.81 -11.73
N ARG A 643 -33.87 6.08 -11.94
CA ARG A 643 -34.65 6.87 -10.98
C ARG A 643 -36.01 6.20 -10.73
N GLY A 644 -36.18 5.63 -9.54
CA GLY A 644 -37.47 5.18 -9.01
C GLY A 644 -38.35 6.38 -8.61
N LYS A 645 -39.65 6.13 -8.33
CA LYS A 645 -40.53 7.16 -7.76
C LYS A 645 -40.03 7.53 -6.36
N PRO A 646 -40.04 8.83 -5.96
CA PRO A 646 -39.66 9.23 -4.61
C PRO A 646 -40.59 8.60 -3.58
N GLU A 647 -40.00 8.11 -2.50
CA GLU A 647 -40.72 7.47 -1.39
C GLU A 647 -41.16 8.51 -0.36
N VAL A 648 -40.33 9.55 -0.19
CA VAL A 648 -40.63 10.72 0.63
C VAL A 648 -40.40 11.96 -0.21
N GLN A 649 -41.36 12.87 -0.21
CA GLN A 649 -41.25 14.17 -0.86
C GLN A 649 -41.98 15.20 -0.01
N VAL A 650 -41.24 16.19 0.47
CA VAL A 650 -41.79 17.29 1.27
C VAL A 650 -41.40 18.61 0.63
N THR A 651 -42.29 19.59 0.73
CA THR A 651 -42.09 20.92 0.15
C THR A 651 -42.66 21.97 1.09
N PHE A 652 -41.90 23.01 1.35
CA PHE A 652 -42.32 24.14 2.18
C PHE A 652 -41.73 25.44 1.64
N GLU A 653 -42.40 26.55 1.94
CA GLU A 653 -41.99 27.90 1.54
C GLU A 653 -41.51 28.67 2.75
N GLN A 654 -40.53 29.54 2.53
CA GLN A 654 -39.87 30.30 3.58
C GLN A 654 -39.63 31.73 3.11
N THR A 655 -39.65 32.65 4.08
CA THR A 655 -39.36 34.06 3.86
C THR A 655 -38.23 34.48 4.79
N GLY A 656 -37.24 35.19 4.23
CA GLY A 656 -36.07 35.66 4.94
C GLY A 656 -35.80 37.15 4.70
N SER A 657 -34.77 37.68 5.36
CA SER A 657 -34.32 39.07 5.18
C SER A 657 -32.89 39.20 4.64
N GLU A 658 -32.17 38.08 4.55
CA GLU A 658 -30.80 38.00 4.04
C GLU A 658 -30.76 37.27 2.70
N SER A 659 -29.76 37.60 1.87
CA SER A 659 -29.48 36.91 0.60
C SER A 659 -28.79 35.55 0.79
N PHE A 660 -28.62 35.14 2.04
CA PHE A 660 -28.00 33.92 2.51
C PHE A 660 -28.91 33.31 3.58
N SER A 661 -29.07 31.99 3.58
CA SER A 661 -29.77 31.29 4.67
C SER A 661 -29.09 29.98 5.01
N ARG A 662 -29.17 29.60 6.29
CA ARG A 662 -28.77 28.28 6.80
C ARG A 662 -30.04 27.51 7.11
N GLU A 663 -30.19 26.34 6.50
CA GLU A 663 -31.39 25.53 6.65
C GLU A 663 -31.02 24.13 7.10
N TYR A 664 -31.94 23.50 7.84
CA TYR A 664 -31.88 22.08 8.11
C TYR A 664 -33.26 21.47 8.06
N VAL A 665 -33.32 20.21 7.66
CA VAL A 665 -34.55 19.42 7.63
C VAL A 665 -34.35 18.14 8.41
N GLU A 666 -35.33 17.81 9.26
CA GLU A 666 -35.44 16.50 9.85
C GLU A 666 -36.06 15.56 8.81
N LEU A 667 -35.33 14.52 8.43
CA LEU A 667 -35.78 13.56 7.41
C LEU A 667 -36.72 12.56 8.05
N ASP A 668 -37.99 12.57 7.65
CA ASP A 668 -38.93 11.50 7.95
C ASP A 668 -38.59 10.25 7.11
N LEU A 669 -37.84 9.33 7.73
CA LEU A 669 -37.44 8.06 7.11
C LEU A 669 -38.42 6.91 7.39
N GLY A 670 -39.61 7.18 7.94
CA GLY A 670 -40.58 6.14 8.31
C GLY A 670 -41.03 5.26 7.13
N ASN A 671 -41.01 5.81 5.91
CA ASN A 671 -41.35 5.09 4.67
C ASN A 671 -40.13 4.74 3.79
N ALA A 672 -38.91 5.09 4.23
CA ALA A 672 -37.71 4.80 3.46
C ALA A 672 -37.40 3.29 3.49
N ARG A 673 -36.99 2.73 2.36
CA ARG A 673 -36.54 1.33 2.33
C ARG A 673 -35.16 1.16 2.94
N SER A 674 -34.96 0.03 3.62
CA SER A 674 -33.64 -0.42 4.08
C SER A 674 -32.69 -0.57 2.88
N GLY A 675 -31.48 -0.03 3.01
CA GLY A 675 -30.46 0.02 1.96
C GLY A 675 -30.02 1.44 1.61
N ILE A 676 -29.52 1.60 0.38
CA ILE A 676 -28.98 2.87 -0.11
C ILE A 676 -30.13 3.78 -0.56
N ASN A 677 -30.13 5.00 -0.05
CA ASN A 677 -31.11 6.03 -0.36
C ASN A 677 -30.41 7.31 -0.84
N ASP A 678 -30.98 7.94 -1.85
CA ASP A 678 -30.58 9.25 -2.36
C ASP A 678 -31.45 10.34 -1.73
N LEU A 679 -30.83 11.41 -1.22
CA LEU A 679 -31.47 12.64 -0.77
C LEU A 679 -31.17 13.76 -1.77
N GLU A 680 -32.21 14.25 -2.45
CA GLU A 680 -32.15 15.42 -3.33
C GLU A 680 -32.80 16.61 -2.61
N VAL A 681 -32.07 17.71 -2.41
CA VAL A 681 -32.60 18.99 -1.94
C VAL A 681 -32.63 19.96 -3.11
N THR A 682 -33.78 20.55 -3.37
CA THR A 682 -34.01 21.55 -4.41
C THR A 682 -34.51 22.82 -3.77
N VAL A 683 -33.88 23.95 -4.09
CA VAL A 683 -34.31 25.29 -3.68
C VAL A 683 -34.69 26.09 -4.90
N THR A 684 -35.91 26.61 -4.91
CA THR A 684 -36.41 27.55 -5.92
C THR A 684 -36.52 28.93 -5.29
N ASP A 685 -35.79 29.90 -5.80
CA ASP A 685 -35.99 31.32 -5.48
C ASP A 685 -37.24 31.81 -6.22
N LEU A 686 -38.25 32.23 -5.47
CA LEU A 686 -39.55 32.65 -6.01
C LEU A 686 -39.51 34.06 -6.61
N VAL A 687 -38.50 34.86 -6.26
CA VAL A 687 -38.31 36.21 -6.80
C VAL A 687 -37.64 36.14 -8.17
N SER A 688 -36.55 35.38 -8.30
CA SER A 688 -35.82 35.22 -9.56
C SER A 688 -36.36 34.09 -10.46
N ALA A 689 -37.23 33.22 -9.93
CA ALA A 689 -37.68 31.97 -10.55
C ALA A 689 -36.53 31.00 -10.92
N THR A 690 -35.35 31.17 -10.33
CA THR A 690 -34.21 30.27 -10.52
C THR A 690 -34.26 29.09 -9.54
N THR A 691 -33.60 27.99 -9.87
CA THR A 691 -33.57 26.79 -9.04
C THR A 691 -32.16 26.24 -8.96
N ALA A 692 -31.76 25.84 -7.75
CA ALA A 692 -30.54 25.10 -7.47
C ALA A 692 -30.91 23.78 -6.79
N SER A 693 -30.12 22.73 -7.03
CA SER A 693 -30.34 21.42 -6.43
C SER A 693 -29.01 20.79 -6.05
N GLU A 694 -29.00 20.09 -4.92
CA GLU A 694 -27.88 19.29 -4.46
C GLU A 694 -28.36 17.88 -4.07
N GLU A 695 -27.51 16.88 -4.25
CA GLU A 695 -27.84 15.47 -3.98
C GLU A 695 -26.77 14.84 -3.07
N THR A 696 -27.19 13.98 -2.16
CA THR A 696 -26.28 13.14 -1.34
C THR A 696 -26.88 11.74 -1.15
N VAL A 697 -26.07 10.80 -0.67
CA VAL A 697 -26.47 9.40 -0.46
C VAL A 697 -26.24 8.98 0.97
N PHE A 698 -27.14 8.14 1.49
CA PHE A 698 -27.02 7.56 2.83
C PHE A 698 -27.53 6.12 2.88
N PHE A 699 -27.08 5.39 3.89
CA PHE A 699 -27.55 4.03 4.17
C PHE A 699 -28.59 4.07 5.28
N PHE A 700 -29.74 3.44 5.05
CA PHE A 700 -30.80 3.32 6.04
C PHE A 700 -30.94 1.86 6.48
N ARG A 701 -31.05 1.62 7.79
CA ARG A 701 -31.34 0.32 8.38
C ARG A 701 -32.71 0.33 9.05
N ASP A 702 -33.62 -0.47 8.52
CA ASP A 702 -34.82 -0.84 9.25
C ASP A 702 -34.39 -1.78 10.38
N GLY A 703 -34.84 -1.54 11.62
CA GLY A 703 -34.36 -2.22 12.84
C GLY A 703 -34.77 -3.69 12.97
N LYS A 704 -35.09 -4.36 11.86
CA LYS A 704 -35.55 -5.75 11.77
C LYS A 704 -34.50 -6.74 11.25
N GLU A 705 -33.31 -6.29 10.86
CA GLU A 705 -32.18 -7.15 10.42
C GLU A 705 -30.83 -6.71 10.99
#